data_AF-A0A101GG02-F1
#
_entry.id   AF-A0A101GG02-F1
#
_cell.length_a   1.000
_cell.length_b   1.000
_cell.length_c   1.000
_cell.angle_alpha   90.00
_cell.angle_beta   90.00
_cell.angle_gamma   90.00
#
_symmetry.space_group_name_H-M   'P 1'
#
loop_
_entity.id
_entity.type
_entity.pdbx_description
1 polymer ?
#
loop_
_entity_poly.entity_id
_entity_poly.type
_entity_poly.pdbx_seq_one_letter_code
_entity_poly.pdbx_strand_id
1 'polypeptide(L)'
;MKNQFFLLSLLMFLIFYFSEISLSQPRQHISLDKGWKFHLGSASSAEKDFGYGLVSIYSKNGKSEGTAIYPGFDDNDWRNVDLPHDWAIELPFVNHPSFDVMSHGYKPIGGYFPENSIGWYRRSFDIPSSDSGFRFSLTFDGVYRDAKFWLNGYYLGNNESGYSGIEYDITDFVWFDKPNVLVVRVDATQYEGWFYEGAGIYRHVWLNRYPEIHIPSNGVFAYSIPKGKSSIIHLEITIINSSLKDNIVGVETQIKSRDGRVIARTLSKSISISALGESIINQDIKIDHPHLWNLDDPYLYRIETSIVSENKIIDRTSMPFGIRSIKWDADKGFFLNDRPIKLLGVNMHQGHAGLGVALPDGMQYYRINRLKQMGANAYRCSHHPPTPELLDACDSLGMLVINENRLLNTSPEYLDQFSKMVIRDRNHPSVILWSIGNEEGYIQTNGNGKRMAITLIEKLKRLDPSRKVTYAADVSNVFKGINEVIPIRGFNYREEAMEDYHKDHPHQPIIGTEMGSTVTTRGIYSYDSINCYLPDLDLTAPWWASRADQWWPIVAENPWAAGGFIWTGMDYMGEPTPFHWPNIGSHFGVMDQCGFPKNLYYYYQSWWDTTLPVLNIAPHWNWLNRWGFEPEVWIDSNADSVNLKLNGKDLGTRLIQKNQHLKWKVKYEPGLLEAKGYKNGFEFISKIETTGPAFELVVSPHKTTAIANSTDVIVVNISAVDTGGREVPTANNRVRFKVTGPAKIIGVGNGDPSSHEPDKCETGLWQRSLFQGKCQVILQMGDTPGKVGFEASTEGLWPASTEIHTLPASFHNIAPAIDQIKPSGLPDGERIMGADISFLPQLEAEEMKFYDFGSNVSEDVFEILKRYGFNYIRLRIFYQPENPEGYSPDKGYCNLKQTLEMARRIKKAGMKFLLDFHYSDYWADPGKQYKPAAWASLPFEILKDSVRNYTVRVLLALKAQGTLPDMIQPGNEINHGMLWPEGHISQPDQLSGLLEASISGIKEVAPEVPIMLHLALGGQNDESVFWLNNMFARGIDCDVIGLSYYPRWHCTLDDLKYNMRDLIRRYGKDIIVVEYSQKKEEVAGAVFALPNGKGKGCFIWEPLNTWEGIFDKNGKPTRWLHAYENIKAMYLDEDSKN
;
A
#
# COMPACT_ATOMS: atom_id res chain seq x y z
N MET A 1 58.66 43.50 -4.37
CA MET A 1 57.38 44.26 -4.44
C MET A 1 56.33 43.66 -5.38
N LYS A 2 56.66 42.96 -6.49
CA LYS A 2 55.63 42.36 -7.38
C LYS A 2 54.96 41.06 -6.87
N ASN A 3 55.62 40.24 -6.04
CA ASN A 3 55.03 38.99 -5.52
C ASN A 3 54.12 39.17 -4.29
N GLN A 4 54.24 40.26 -3.54
CA GLN A 4 53.35 40.55 -2.40
C GLN A 4 52.00 41.11 -2.85
N PHE A 5 51.95 41.83 -3.96
CA PHE A 5 50.68 42.32 -4.53
C PHE A 5 49.83 41.19 -5.11
N PHE A 6 50.44 40.17 -5.74
CA PHE A 6 49.69 39.05 -6.31
C PHE A 6 49.08 38.14 -5.23
N LEU A 7 49.79 37.93 -4.11
CA LEU A 7 49.27 37.16 -2.97
C LEU A 7 48.17 37.90 -2.21
N LEU A 8 48.27 39.24 -2.04
CA LEU A 8 47.17 40.03 -1.45
C LEU A 8 45.95 40.11 -2.38
N SER A 9 46.16 40.13 -3.70
CA SER A 9 45.08 40.10 -4.68
C SER A 9 44.35 38.76 -4.67
N LEU A 10 45.08 37.65 -4.56
CA LEU A 10 44.50 36.30 -4.47
C LEU A 10 43.80 36.05 -3.13
N LEU A 11 44.33 36.58 -2.01
CA LEU A 11 43.66 36.52 -0.71
C LEU A 11 42.41 37.42 -0.67
N MET A 12 42.42 38.60 -1.28
CA MET A 12 41.20 39.41 -1.41
C MET A 12 40.19 38.78 -2.37
N PHE A 13 40.63 38.10 -3.44
CA PHE A 13 39.71 37.35 -4.32
C PHE A 13 39.12 36.10 -3.64
N LEU A 14 39.87 35.44 -2.75
CA LEU A 14 39.38 34.32 -1.92
C LEU A 14 38.53 34.78 -0.74
N ILE A 15 38.77 35.97 -0.18
CA ILE A 15 37.93 36.57 0.88
C ILE A 15 36.62 37.12 0.29
N PHE A 16 36.61 37.63 -0.96
CA PHE A 16 35.38 38.00 -1.68
C PHE A 16 34.60 36.82 -2.27
N TYR A 17 35.18 35.60 -2.33
CA TYR A 17 34.47 34.35 -2.67
C TYR A 17 33.97 33.58 -1.45
N PHE A 18 34.36 33.98 -0.23
CA PHE A 18 33.92 33.38 1.02
C PHE A 18 33.20 34.36 1.97
N SER A 19 32.79 35.53 1.47
CA SER A 19 31.87 36.42 2.17
C SER A 19 30.52 36.44 1.45
N GLU A 20 29.53 35.86 2.12
CA GLU A 20 28.09 35.91 1.83
C GLU A 20 27.57 35.08 0.63
N ILE A 21 27.77 33.76 0.67
CA ILE A 21 26.56 32.91 0.63
C ILE A 21 25.94 33.03 2.02
N SER A 22 25.23 34.14 2.25
CA SER A 22 24.17 34.15 3.26
C SER A 22 23.09 33.23 2.68
N LEU A 23 23.28 31.92 2.87
CA LEU A 23 22.21 30.95 2.78
C LEU A 23 21.16 31.50 3.73
N SER A 24 20.04 32.00 3.21
CA SER A 24 18.87 32.18 4.05
C SER A 24 18.63 30.83 4.71
N GLN A 25 18.76 30.80 6.03
CA GLN A 25 18.49 29.61 6.82
C GLN A 25 17.03 29.23 6.54
N PRO A 26 16.76 28.11 5.87
CA PRO A 26 15.41 27.80 5.39
C PRO A 26 14.47 27.54 6.58
N ARG A 27 13.16 27.64 6.33
CA ARG A 27 12.15 27.08 7.22
C ARG A 27 12.46 25.61 7.53
N GLN A 28 12.05 25.14 8.70
CA GLN A 28 12.19 23.73 9.08
C GLN A 28 10.84 23.17 9.54
N HIS A 29 10.63 21.89 9.27
CA HIS A 29 9.51 21.08 9.73
C HIS A 29 10.12 19.81 10.32
N ILE A 30 10.18 19.73 11.64
CA ILE A 30 10.98 18.74 12.37
C ILE A 30 10.04 17.82 13.11
N SER A 31 10.11 16.51 12.84
CA SER A 31 9.36 15.52 13.64
C SER A 31 9.86 15.54 15.08
N LEU A 32 8.91 15.66 16.00
CA LEU A 32 9.06 15.44 17.41
C LEU A 32 8.37 14.13 17.81
N ASP A 33 8.56 13.04 17.07
CA ASP A 33 7.97 11.75 17.45
C ASP A 33 8.87 10.91 18.37
N LYS A 34 10.20 11.07 18.29
CA LYS A 34 11.16 10.24 19.05
C LYS A 34 11.56 10.81 20.40
N GLY A 35 11.66 10.00 21.45
CA GLY A 35 12.22 10.44 22.73
C GLY A 35 11.21 11.08 23.68
N TRP A 36 9.98 10.56 23.69
CA TRP A 36 8.98 10.90 24.69
C TRP A 36 9.08 10.00 25.91
N LYS A 37 8.65 10.55 27.04
CA LYS A 37 8.35 9.85 28.28
C LYS A 37 6.84 9.74 28.45
N PHE A 38 6.36 8.60 28.93
CA PHE A 38 4.96 8.33 29.17
C PHE A 38 4.70 7.74 30.55
N HIS A 39 3.63 8.18 31.20
CA HIS A 39 3.11 7.58 32.43
C HIS A 39 1.59 7.74 32.52
N LEU A 40 0.90 6.74 33.08
CA LEU A 40 -0.54 6.82 33.37
C LEU A 40 -0.79 7.76 34.55
N GLY A 41 -1.73 8.69 34.38
CA GLY A 41 -2.26 9.53 35.45
C GLY A 41 -3.49 8.91 36.11
N SER A 42 -4.36 9.74 36.67
CA SER A 42 -5.64 9.29 37.21
C SER A 42 -6.73 10.34 37.07
N ALA A 43 -7.90 9.94 36.57
CA ALA A 43 -9.07 10.83 36.50
C ALA A 43 -9.77 11.01 37.86
N SER A 44 -9.45 10.17 38.85
CA SER A 44 -10.16 10.12 40.14
C SER A 44 -9.30 10.45 41.37
N SER A 45 -7.97 10.58 41.22
CA SER A 45 -7.06 10.98 42.29
C SER A 45 -6.03 11.97 41.79
N ALA A 46 -6.09 13.20 42.29
CA ALA A 46 -5.16 14.26 41.93
C ALA A 46 -3.72 13.95 42.35
N GLU A 47 -3.51 13.21 43.44
CA GLU A 47 -2.18 12.75 43.87
C GLU A 47 -1.57 11.78 42.86
N LYS A 48 -2.38 10.83 42.35
CA LYS A 48 -1.98 9.90 41.30
C LYS A 48 -1.91 10.56 39.91
N ASP A 49 -2.53 11.73 39.77
CA ASP A 49 -2.43 12.58 38.59
C ASP A 49 -1.33 13.66 38.73
N PHE A 50 -0.23 13.30 39.42
CA PHE A 50 0.92 14.16 39.62
C PHE A 50 0.59 15.53 40.23
N GLY A 51 -0.30 15.56 41.24
CA GLY A 51 -0.71 16.78 41.92
C GLY A 51 -1.54 17.75 41.06
N TYR A 52 -1.95 17.35 39.86
CA TYR A 52 -2.82 18.15 39.00
C TYR A 52 -4.17 18.37 39.68
N GLY A 53 -4.52 19.64 39.92
CA GLY A 53 -5.70 20.04 40.68
C GLY A 53 -5.44 20.35 42.17
N LEU A 54 -4.28 19.96 42.73
CA LEU A 54 -3.86 20.34 44.09
C LEU A 54 -2.99 21.60 44.11
N VAL A 55 -2.26 21.85 43.02
CA VAL A 55 -1.34 22.99 42.89
C VAL A 55 -1.98 24.13 42.10
N SER A 56 -1.78 25.38 42.55
CA SER A 56 -2.29 26.58 41.88
C SER A 56 -1.42 27.00 40.68
N ILE A 57 -1.49 26.22 39.59
CA ILE A 57 -0.66 26.37 38.38
C ILE A 57 -1.01 27.60 37.51
N TYR A 58 -2.18 28.22 37.72
CA TYR A 58 -2.62 29.41 36.95
C TYR A 58 -2.45 30.73 37.73
N SER A 59 -1.97 30.69 38.97
CA SER A 59 -1.78 31.91 39.78
C SER A 59 -0.60 32.77 39.30
N LYS A 60 0.39 32.16 38.64
CA LYS A 60 1.58 32.78 38.07
C LYS A 60 2.04 31.97 36.85
N ASN A 61 2.31 32.63 35.72
CA ASN A 61 2.82 31.96 34.52
C ASN A 61 4.16 31.25 34.80
N GLY A 62 4.32 30.02 34.31
CA GLY A 62 5.51 29.19 34.47
C GLY A 62 5.60 28.44 35.82
N LYS A 63 4.82 28.85 36.84
CA LYS A 63 4.86 28.22 38.17
C LYS A 63 4.11 26.88 38.16
N SER A 64 4.81 25.79 38.44
CA SER A 64 4.28 24.43 38.31
C SER A 64 4.90 23.40 39.27
N GLU A 65 5.68 23.85 40.25
CA GLU A 65 6.33 22.99 41.24
C GLU A 65 5.31 22.10 41.97
N GLY A 66 5.69 20.83 42.19
CA GLY A 66 4.79 19.83 42.76
C GLY A 66 3.89 19.13 41.74
N THR A 67 4.08 19.39 40.44
CA THR A 67 3.38 18.69 39.36
C THR A 67 4.34 18.18 38.28
N ALA A 68 3.86 17.26 37.44
CA ALA A 68 4.59 16.80 36.24
C ALA A 68 4.74 17.88 35.16
N ILE A 69 4.14 19.07 35.32
CA ILE A 69 4.30 20.22 34.42
C ILE A 69 5.64 20.94 34.69
N TYR A 70 6.18 20.80 35.91
CA TYR A 70 7.43 21.46 36.29
C TYR A 70 8.58 21.00 35.38
N PRO A 71 9.35 21.94 34.78
CA PRO A 71 10.47 21.57 33.92
C PRO A 71 11.51 20.70 34.63
N GLY A 72 11.74 20.92 35.93
CA GLY A 72 12.65 20.12 36.76
C GLY A 72 12.01 18.91 37.44
N PHE A 73 10.83 18.46 37.01
CA PHE A 73 10.23 17.21 37.49
C PHE A 73 11.10 16.01 37.09
N ASP A 74 11.29 15.07 38.01
CA ASP A 74 12.04 13.84 37.76
C ASP A 74 11.16 12.78 37.08
N ASP A 75 11.35 12.60 35.78
CA ASP A 75 10.64 11.61 34.94
C ASP A 75 11.53 10.40 34.57
N ASN A 76 12.63 10.16 35.29
CA ASN A 76 13.54 9.06 34.97
C ASN A 76 12.85 7.69 35.01
N ASP A 77 11.88 7.51 35.91
CA ASP A 77 11.10 6.28 36.05
C ASP A 77 9.94 6.17 35.03
N TRP A 78 9.71 7.20 34.20
CA TRP A 78 8.68 7.15 33.16
C TRP A 78 9.16 6.31 31.96
N ARG A 79 8.21 5.61 31.33
CA ARG A 79 8.49 4.74 30.18
C ARG A 79 8.91 5.58 28.97
N ASN A 80 9.97 5.17 28.28
CA ASN A 80 10.29 5.74 26.97
C ASN A 80 9.30 5.23 25.92
N VAL A 81 8.74 6.14 25.13
CA VAL A 81 7.88 5.83 23.98
C VAL A 81 8.28 6.70 22.79
N ASP A 82 8.05 6.18 21.59
CA ASP A 82 8.06 6.96 20.37
C ASP A 82 6.61 7.11 19.89
N LEU A 83 6.32 8.23 19.23
CA LEU A 83 5.03 8.48 18.60
C LEU A 83 5.01 7.94 17.16
N PRO A 84 3.82 7.69 16.59
CA PRO A 84 2.50 7.73 17.23
C PRO A 84 2.35 6.66 18.33
N HIS A 85 1.64 6.99 19.41
CA HIS A 85 1.44 6.10 20.57
C HIS A 85 -0.03 6.06 21.00
N ASP A 86 -0.59 4.86 20.98
CA ASP A 86 -1.91 4.51 21.50
C ASP A 86 -1.70 3.57 22.69
N TRP A 87 -1.93 4.04 23.93
CA TRP A 87 -1.72 3.19 25.11
C TRP A 87 -2.89 2.23 25.36
N ALA A 88 -4.07 2.53 24.81
CA ALA A 88 -5.26 1.70 25.04
C ALA A 88 -5.09 0.30 24.41
N ILE A 89 -4.35 0.19 23.31
CA ILE A 89 -4.12 -1.09 22.63
C ILE A 89 -3.31 -2.07 23.51
N GLU A 90 -2.48 -1.55 24.41
CA GLU A 90 -1.62 -2.30 25.32
C GLU A 90 -2.36 -2.85 26.54
N LEU A 91 -3.56 -2.33 26.83
CA LEU A 91 -4.37 -2.78 27.96
C LEU A 91 -5.01 -4.15 27.67
N PRO A 92 -5.22 -4.98 28.71
CA PRO A 92 -5.96 -6.23 28.54
C PRO A 92 -7.42 -5.96 28.19
N PHE A 93 -8.09 -6.96 27.62
CA PHE A 93 -9.55 -6.90 27.39
C PHE A 93 -10.32 -7.20 28.67
N VAL A 94 -11.46 -6.53 28.87
CA VAL A 94 -12.34 -6.72 30.04
C VAL A 94 -13.77 -6.97 29.62
N ASN A 95 -14.42 -8.01 30.16
CA ASN A 95 -15.85 -8.21 29.94
C ASN A 95 -16.65 -7.22 30.81
N HIS A 96 -17.31 -6.25 30.19
CA HIS A 96 -18.09 -5.23 30.88
C HIS A 96 -19.44 -4.98 30.20
N PRO A 97 -20.55 -4.82 30.94
CA PRO A 97 -21.90 -4.71 30.35
C PRO A 97 -22.22 -3.35 29.71
N SER A 98 -21.35 -2.35 29.85
CA SER A 98 -21.55 -1.02 29.25
C SER A 98 -21.46 -1.09 27.72
N PHE A 99 -22.44 -0.50 27.04
CA PHE A 99 -22.43 -0.33 25.59
C PHE A 99 -21.20 0.44 25.11
N ASP A 100 -20.79 1.49 25.82
CA ASP A 100 -19.64 2.29 25.41
C ASP A 100 -18.34 1.47 25.50
N VAL A 101 -18.15 0.71 26.58
CA VAL A 101 -16.97 -0.16 26.72
C VAL A 101 -16.96 -1.26 25.63
N MET A 102 -18.11 -1.86 25.34
CA MET A 102 -18.26 -2.85 24.28
C MET A 102 -17.98 -2.27 22.89
N SER A 103 -18.60 -1.14 22.55
CA SER A 103 -18.47 -0.50 21.25
C SER A 103 -17.04 -0.01 20.99
N HIS A 104 -16.23 0.17 22.03
CA HIS A 104 -14.80 0.49 21.95
C HIS A 104 -13.90 -0.76 22.15
N GLY A 105 -14.42 -1.95 21.86
CA GLY A 105 -13.63 -3.19 21.79
C GLY A 105 -13.20 -3.75 23.14
N TYR A 106 -13.95 -3.46 24.21
CA TYR A 106 -13.72 -3.97 25.55
C TYR A 106 -12.35 -3.59 26.15
N LYS A 107 -11.76 -2.48 25.69
CA LYS A 107 -10.57 -1.90 26.33
C LYS A 107 -11.00 -1.11 27.58
N PRO A 108 -10.29 -1.27 28.71
CA PRO A 108 -10.66 -0.63 29.98
C PRO A 108 -10.23 0.85 30.00
N ILE A 109 -10.86 1.66 29.15
CA ILE A 109 -10.75 3.12 29.06
C ILE A 109 -12.13 3.73 29.35
N GLY A 110 -12.18 5.00 29.73
CA GLY A 110 -13.40 5.77 29.97
C GLY A 110 -13.77 5.88 31.45
N GLY A 111 -14.92 6.49 31.72
CA GLY A 111 -15.37 6.82 33.08
C GLY A 111 -15.46 5.65 34.08
N TYR A 112 -15.54 4.40 33.61
CA TYR A 112 -15.50 3.21 34.47
C TYR A 112 -14.09 2.78 34.88
N PHE A 113 -13.06 3.26 34.17
CA PHE A 113 -11.65 2.92 34.37
C PHE A 113 -10.80 4.19 34.53
N PRO A 114 -11.07 5.02 35.55
CA PRO A 114 -10.41 6.32 35.73
C PRO A 114 -8.88 6.22 35.95
N GLU A 115 -8.37 5.07 36.37
CA GLU A 115 -6.94 4.77 36.52
C GLU A 115 -6.20 4.52 35.20
N ASN A 116 -6.92 4.25 34.11
CA ASN A 116 -6.34 3.99 32.78
C ASN A 116 -6.64 5.09 31.77
N SER A 117 -7.45 6.09 32.15
CA SER A 117 -8.03 7.06 31.21
C SER A 117 -7.24 8.36 31.08
N ILE A 118 -6.23 8.59 31.94
CA ILE A 118 -5.34 9.74 31.83
C ILE A 118 -3.94 9.28 31.44
N GLY A 119 -3.37 9.93 30.42
CA GLY A 119 -1.99 9.73 30.00
C GLY A 119 -1.19 11.03 30.09
N TRP A 120 0.01 10.97 30.65
CA TRP A 120 0.96 12.09 30.64
C TRP A 120 2.12 11.79 29.72
N TYR A 121 2.47 12.77 28.90
CA TYR A 121 3.62 12.75 28.01
C TYR A 121 4.56 13.89 28.33
N ARG A 122 5.86 13.60 28.36
CA ARG A 122 6.92 14.61 28.55
C ARG A 122 8.01 14.43 27.50
N ARG A 123 8.52 15.52 26.95
CA ARG A 123 9.62 15.51 25.98
C ARG A 123 10.53 16.71 26.21
N SER A 124 11.83 16.48 26.16
CA SER A 124 12.83 17.55 26.13
C SER A 124 13.39 17.75 24.71
N PHE A 125 13.66 19.00 24.33
CA PHE A 125 14.33 19.34 23.07
C PHE A 125 15.08 20.67 23.18
N ASP A 126 16.12 20.85 22.38
CA ASP A 126 16.96 22.05 22.42
C ASP A 126 16.67 22.96 21.22
N ILE A 127 16.78 24.28 21.45
CA ILE A 127 16.79 25.29 20.39
C ILE A 127 18.06 26.13 20.55
N PRO A 128 18.92 26.25 19.52
CA PRO A 128 20.13 27.06 19.62
C PRO A 128 19.82 28.55 19.57
N SER A 129 20.57 29.38 20.31
CA SER A 129 20.40 30.85 20.27
C SER A 129 20.64 31.48 18.90
N SER A 130 21.33 30.78 17.99
CA SER A 130 21.45 31.15 16.58
C SER A 130 20.09 31.29 15.88
N ASP A 131 19.05 30.64 16.41
CA ASP A 131 17.72 30.64 15.82
C ASP A 131 16.78 31.66 16.48
N SER A 132 17.29 32.55 17.34
CA SER A 132 16.49 33.57 18.05
C SER A 132 15.76 34.58 17.15
N GLY A 133 16.14 34.68 15.88
CA GLY A 133 15.44 35.48 14.87
C GLY A 133 14.30 34.75 14.14
N PHE A 134 13.99 33.51 14.53
CA PHE A 134 12.90 32.72 13.94
C PHE A 134 11.66 32.69 14.83
N ARG A 135 10.53 32.37 14.21
CA ARG A 135 9.29 31.98 14.86
C ARG A 135 9.24 30.45 14.99
N PHE A 136 8.63 29.95 16.05
CA PHE A 136 8.51 28.53 16.32
C PHE A 136 7.05 28.16 16.58
N SER A 137 6.58 27.05 16.01
CA SER A 137 5.28 26.48 16.36
C SER A 137 5.35 24.98 16.65
N LEU A 138 4.46 24.50 17.52
CA LEU A 138 4.23 23.07 17.76
C LEU A 138 2.90 22.66 17.13
N THR A 139 2.93 21.65 16.26
CA THR A 139 1.73 21.07 15.64
C THR A 139 1.53 19.65 16.15
N PHE A 140 0.31 19.33 16.56
CA PHE A 140 -0.15 17.98 16.90
C PHE A 140 -1.22 17.57 15.89
N ASP A 141 -1.01 16.50 15.14
CA ASP A 141 -1.95 16.10 14.08
C ASP A 141 -3.21 15.39 14.61
N GLY A 142 -3.16 14.90 15.84
CA GLY A 142 -4.28 14.30 16.56
C GLY A 142 -3.84 13.73 17.91
N VAL A 143 -4.61 14.06 18.95
CA VAL A 143 -4.43 13.54 20.31
C VAL A 143 -5.79 13.12 20.81
N TYR A 144 -5.97 11.84 21.14
CA TYR A 144 -7.25 11.33 21.64
C TYR A 144 -7.20 11.22 23.17
N ARG A 145 -7.87 12.09 23.94
CA ARG A 145 -8.55 13.36 23.57
C ARG A 145 -8.46 14.35 24.75
N ASP A 146 -9.19 15.48 24.68
CA ASP A 146 -9.21 16.55 25.69
C ASP A 146 -7.80 16.86 26.25
N ALA A 147 -6.89 17.09 25.32
CA ALA A 147 -5.47 17.24 25.62
C ALA A 147 -5.18 18.65 26.11
N LYS A 148 -4.27 18.77 27.07
CA LYS A 148 -3.76 20.05 27.59
C LYS A 148 -2.25 20.10 27.44
N PHE A 149 -1.74 21.27 27.06
CA PHE A 149 -0.36 21.43 26.58
C PHE A 149 0.38 22.49 27.39
N TRP A 150 1.62 22.18 27.78
CA TRP A 150 2.54 23.12 28.42
C TRP A 150 3.93 23.05 27.80
N LEU A 151 4.59 24.19 27.69
CA LEU A 151 6.01 24.30 27.37
C LEU A 151 6.71 25.06 28.47
N ASN A 152 7.76 24.50 29.07
CA ASN A 152 8.53 25.17 30.14
C ASN A 152 7.67 25.65 31.33
N GLY A 153 6.55 24.96 31.59
CA GLY A 153 5.56 25.35 32.61
C GLY A 153 4.54 26.40 32.17
N TYR A 154 4.67 26.97 30.98
CA TYR A 154 3.67 27.88 30.39
C TYR A 154 2.54 27.08 29.74
N TYR A 155 1.31 27.41 30.08
CA TYR A 155 0.13 26.80 29.46
C TYR A 155 -0.06 27.35 28.04
N LEU A 156 -0.08 26.45 27.05
CA LEU A 156 -0.29 26.81 25.65
C LEU A 156 -1.77 26.80 25.28
N GLY A 157 -2.51 25.80 25.76
CA GLY A 157 -3.92 25.64 25.44
C GLY A 157 -4.46 24.23 25.67
N ASN A 158 -5.64 23.99 25.12
CA ASN A 158 -6.38 22.74 25.18
C ASN A 158 -6.92 22.39 23.77
N ASN A 159 -7.09 21.09 23.52
CA ASN A 159 -7.73 20.56 22.31
C ASN A 159 -8.74 19.46 22.72
N GLU A 160 -10.03 19.75 22.61
CA GLU A 160 -11.10 18.83 23.02
C GLU A 160 -11.24 17.63 22.07
N SER A 161 -11.02 17.88 20.77
CA SER A 161 -11.18 16.87 19.72
C SER A 161 -10.16 15.75 19.81
N GLY A 162 -10.63 14.52 19.64
CA GLY A 162 -9.78 13.35 19.43
C GLY A 162 -9.18 13.23 18.03
N TYR A 163 -9.63 14.03 17.06
CA TYR A 163 -9.30 13.83 15.63
C TYR A 163 -8.78 15.08 14.92
N SER A 164 -9.24 16.25 15.33
CA SER A 164 -8.75 17.52 14.79
C SER A 164 -7.43 17.86 15.46
N GLY A 165 -6.41 18.17 14.65
CA GLY A 165 -5.12 18.64 15.14
C GLY A 165 -5.17 20.07 15.68
N ILE A 166 -4.08 20.48 16.34
CA ILE A 166 -3.90 21.82 16.91
C ILE A 166 -2.46 22.31 16.68
N GLU A 167 -2.30 23.61 16.46
CA GLU A 167 -1.00 24.26 16.35
C GLU A 167 -0.90 25.44 17.33
N TYR A 168 0.25 25.56 18.01
CA TYR A 168 0.56 26.65 18.93
C TYR A 168 1.83 27.38 18.49
N ASP A 169 1.79 28.70 18.35
CA ASP A 169 3.01 29.51 18.29
C ASP A 169 3.67 29.51 19.68
N ILE A 170 4.91 29.02 19.73
CA ILE A 170 5.66 28.86 20.98
C ILE A 170 6.83 29.83 21.10
N THR A 171 6.98 30.77 20.15
CA THR A 171 8.17 31.63 20.04
C THR A 171 8.52 32.37 21.33
N ASP A 172 7.51 32.83 22.07
CA ASP A 172 7.72 33.61 23.30
C ASP A 172 7.99 32.73 24.54
N PHE A 173 7.86 31.41 24.41
CA PHE A 173 7.96 30.45 25.52
C PHE A 173 9.20 29.55 25.44
N VAL A 174 9.94 29.57 24.33
CA VAL A 174 11.15 28.78 24.15
C VAL A 174 12.33 29.33 24.94
N TRP A 175 13.19 28.43 25.40
CA TRP A 175 14.51 28.72 25.92
C TRP A 175 15.56 28.40 24.86
N PHE A 176 16.53 29.29 24.73
CA PHE A 176 17.70 29.09 23.87
C PHE A 176 18.85 28.50 24.67
N ASP A 177 19.63 27.63 24.04
CA ASP A 177 20.82 26.97 24.60
C ASP A 177 20.55 26.26 25.94
N LYS A 178 19.31 25.80 26.13
CA LYS A 178 18.83 25.06 27.29
C LYS A 178 17.67 24.13 26.87
N PRO A 179 17.51 22.96 27.52
CA PRO A 179 16.38 22.07 27.24
C PRO A 179 15.03 22.72 27.48
N ASN A 180 14.19 22.69 26.46
CA ASN A 180 12.77 23.00 26.53
C ASN A 180 12.00 21.75 26.92
N VAL A 181 11.06 21.86 27.87
CA VAL A 181 10.27 20.72 28.36
C VAL A 181 8.81 20.89 27.92
N LEU A 182 8.40 20.05 26.98
CA LEU A 182 7.02 19.93 26.50
C LEU A 182 6.28 18.87 27.33
N VAL A 183 5.10 19.22 27.82
CA VAL A 183 4.25 18.36 28.63
C VAL A 183 2.84 18.32 28.03
N VAL A 184 2.29 17.13 27.87
CA VAL A 184 0.92 16.92 27.40
C VAL A 184 0.18 16.01 28.38
N ARG A 185 -0.95 16.48 28.89
CA ARG A 185 -1.91 15.64 29.64
C ARG A 185 -3.07 15.30 28.72
N VAL A 186 -3.36 14.02 28.56
CA VAL A 186 -4.41 13.49 27.68
C VAL A 186 -5.51 12.86 28.53
N ASP A 187 -6.76 13.18 28.26
CA ASP A 187 -7.93 12.73 29.02
C ASP A 187 -8.90 11.94 28.13
N ALA A 188 -8.84 10.62 28.20
CA ALA A 188 -9.68 9.70 27.46
C ALA A 188 -10.87 9.19 28.30
N THR A 189 -11.32 9.96 29.31
CA THR A 189 -12.42 9.54 30.20
C THR A 189 -13.78 9.52 29.48
N GLN A 190 -13.92 10.26 28.37
CA GLN A 190 -15.15 10.38 27.59
C GLN A 190 -14.95 9.94 26.13
N TYR A 191 -15.98 9.41 25.49
CA TYR A 191 -15.96 8.97 24.09
C TYR A 191 -16.48 10.03 23.11
N GLU A 192 -16.01 10.04 21.86
CA GLU A 192 -16.60 10.81 20.73
C GLU A 192 -17.42 9.92 19.80
N GLY A 193 -17.05 8.65 19.69
CA GLY A 193 -17.58 7.66 18.75
C GLY A 193 -18.29 6.49 19.41
N TRP A 194 -18.50 5.45 18.62
CA TRP A 194 -19.05 4.14 19.01
C TRP A 194 -18.24 3.00 18.39
N PHE A 195 -16.92 3.18 18.34
CA PHE A 195 -15.93 2.28 17.74
C PHE A 195 -14.62 2.45 18.51
N TYR A 196 -13.61 1.59 18.30
CA TYR A 196 -12.33 1.78 18.98
C TYR A 196 -11.61 3.07 18.52
N GLU A 197 -11.50 4.05 19.42
CA GLU A 197 -10.89 5.36 19.14
C GLU A 197 -9.41 5.45 19.58
N GLY A 198 -8.94 4.51 20.41
CA GLY A 198 -7.62 4.53 21.03
C GLY A 198 -7.50 5.52 22.19
N ALA A 199 -6.28 5.73 22.69
CA ALA A 199 -5.98 6.80 23.64
C ALA A 199 -4.50 7.23 23.55
N GLY A 200 -4.24 8.53 23.42
CA GLY A 200 -2.87 9.08 23.35
C GLY A 200 -2.58 10.02 22.21
N ILE A 201 -1.29 10.31 22.03
CA ILE A 201 -0.77 11.09 20.91
C ILE A 201 -0.55 10.11 19.76
N TYR A 202 -1.65 9.72 19.10
CA TYR A 202 -1.67 8.65 18.11
C TYR A 202 -1.37 9.11 16.67
N ARG A 203 -1.08 10.41 16.48
CA ARG A 203 -0.56 10.99 15.23
C ARG A 203 0.70 11.81 15.53
N HIS A 204 1.34 12.32 14.48
CA HIS A 204 2.62 13.00 14.58
C HIS A 204 2.59 14.30 15.40
N VAL A 205 3.75 14.65 15.92
CA VAL A 205 4.04 15.97 16.51
C VAL A 205 5.18 16.62 15.75
N TRP A 206 5.04 17.91 15.42
CA TRP A 206 6.01 18.66 14.64
C TRP A 206 6.46 19.94 15.36
N LEU A 207 7.75 20.25 15.27
CA LEU A 207 8.30 21.57 15.54
C LEU A 207 8.56 22.29 14.22
N ASN A 208 7.84 23.37 13.98
CA ASN A 208 8.05 24.22 12.82
C ASN A 208 8.91 25.42 13.20
N ARG A 209 9.83 25.79 12.31
CA ARG A 209 10.66 27.00 12.41
C ARG A 209 10.44 27.85 11.18
N TYR A 210 10.00 29.10 11.37
CA TYR A 210 9.68 30.03 10.30
C TYR A 210 10.50 31.32 10.41
N PRO A 211 10.93 31.93 9.30
CA PRO A 211 11.39 33.32 9.31
C PRO A 211 10.30 34.28 9.86
N GLU A 212 10.66 35.48 10.31
CA GLU A 212 9.67 36.46 10.80
C GLU A 212 8.59 36.81 9.75
N ILE A 213 8.97 36.83 8.48
CA ILE A 213 8.03 36.97 7.36
C ILE A 213 7.93 35.62 6.65
N HIS A 214 6.78 34.98 6.74
CA HIS A 214 6.62 33.61 6.30
C HIS A 214 5.20 33.30 5.79
N ILE A 215 5.08 32.17 5.10
CA ILE A 215 3.81 31.56 4.73
C ILE A 215 3.39 30.62 5.88
N PRO A 216 2.24 30.82 6.56
CA PRO A 216 1.85 29.93 7.65
C PRO A 216 1.57 28.49 7.17
N SER A 217 1.48 27.55 8.11
CA SER A 217 0.92 26.21 7.86
C SER A 217 -0.41 26.33 7.09
N ASN A 218 -0.59 25.54 6.03
CA ASN A 218 -1.77 25.58 5.16
C ASN A 218 -2.08 26.97 4.51
N GLY A 219 -1.09 27.87 4.48
CA GLY A 219 -1.22 29.22 3.95
C GLY A 219 -1.25 29.32 2.43
N VAL A 220 -1.10 28.21 1.69
CA VAL A 220 -1.29 28.17 0.23
C VAL A 220 -2.51 27.33 -0.06
N PHE A 221 -3.53 27.91 -0.68
CA PHE A 221 -4.68 27.20 -1.21
C PHE A 221 -4.67 27.25 -2.73
N ALA A 222 -4.77 26.10 -3.37
CA ALA A 222 -4.84 26.00 -4.82
C ALA A 222 -6.00 25.13 -5.28
N TYR A 223 -6.66 25.53 -6.37
CA TYR A 223 -7.60 24.67 -7.09
C TYR A 223 -7.56 24.95 -8.59
N SER A 224 -7.88 23.93 -9.39
CA SER A 224 -7.83 23.99 -10.84
C SER A 224 -9.19 24.34 -11.44
N ILE A 225 -9.21 25.27 -12.40
CA ILE A 225 -10.37 25.69 -13.19
C ILE A 225 -10.13 25.29 -14.65
N PRO A 226 -10.77 24.21 -15.14
CA PRO A 226 -10.64 23.78 -16.54
C PRO A 226 -11.08 24.86 -17.53
N LYS A 227 -10.32 25.05 -18.61
CA LYS A 227 -10.57 25.97 -19.72
C LYS A 227 -10.20 25.32 -21.06
N GLY A 228 -11.08 24.49 -21.60
CA GLY A 228 -10.83 23.74 -22.84
C GLY A 228 -9.63 22.80 -22.68
N LYS A 229 -8.58 22.97 -23.51
CA LYS A 229 -7.32 22.20 -23.43
C LYS A 229 -6.32 22.75 -22.41
N SER A 230 -6.71 23.74 -21.60
CA SER A 230 -5.86 24.36 -20.58
C SER A 230 -6.56 24.33 -19.22
N SER A 231 -5.82 24.59 -18.15
CA SER A 231 -6.36 24.78 -16.81
C SER A 231 -5.74 26.02 -16.18
N ILE A 232 -6.58 26.81 -15.51
CA ILE A 232 -6.10 27.91 -14.66
C ILE A 232 -5.98 27.36 -13.24
N ILE A 233 -4.80 27.46 -12.67
CA ILE A 233 -4.56 27.15 -11.27
C ILE A 233 -4.71 28.47 -10.50
N HIS A 234 -5.79 28.57 -9.74
CA HIS A 234 -6.03 29.70 -8.87
C HIS A 234 -5.33 29.45 -7.54
N LEU A 235 -4.58 30.42 -7.05
CA LEU A 235 -3.87 30.37 -5.78
C LEU A 235 -4.28 31.53 -4.89
N GLU A 236 -4.62 31.21 -3.64
CA GLU A 236 -4.71 32.15 -2.51
C GLU A 236 -3.54 31.86 -1.59
N ILE A 237 -2.71 32.88 -1.31
CA ILE A 237 -1.48 32.76 -0.53
C ILE A 237 -1.53 33.75 0.62
N THR A 238 -1.53 33.23 1.85
CA THR A 238 -1.42 33.98 3.10
C THR A 238 0.04 34.19 3.46
N ILE A 239 0.38 35.40 3.91
CA ILE A 239 1.72 35.76 4.35
C ILE A 239 1.58 36.51 5.67
N ILE A 240 2.33 36.07 6.67
CA ILE A 240 2.40 36.66 8.00
C ILE A 240 3.69 37.46 8.12
N ASN A 241 3.60 38.66 8.67
CA ASN A 241 4.73 39.45 9.14
C ASN A 241 4.69 39.51 10.67
N SER A 242 5.48 38.67 11.33
CA SER A 242 5.62 38.65 12.78
C SER A 242 6.65 39.66 13.31
N SER A 243 7.29 40.46 12.44
CA SER A 243 8.21 41.51 12.87
C SER A 243 7.49 42.77 13.34
N LEU A 244 8.20 43.63 14.08
CA LEU A 244 7.69 44.92 14.57
C LEU A 244 7.78 46.06 13.54
N LYS A 245 8.08 45.75 12.27
CA LYS A 245 8.21 46.75 11.21
C LYS A 245 7.32 46.38 10.04
N ASP A 246 6.88 47.41 9.32
CA ASP A 246 6.27 47.22 8.01
C ASP A 246 7.34 46.72 7.04
N ASN A 247 7.00 45.72 6.24
CA ASN A 247 7.92 45.14 5.26
C ASN A 247 7.31 45.14 3.86
N ILE A 248 8.17 45.28 2.86
CA ILE A 248 7.83 45.07 1.46
C ILE A 248 8.57 43.85 0.97
N VAL A 249 7.83 42.83 0.52
CA VAL A 249 8.40 41.58 0.02
C VAL A 249 7.79 41.23 -1.34
N GLY A 250 8.56 40.55 -2.17
CA GLY A 250 8.10 39.92 -3.42
C GLY A 250 7.57 38.52 -3.16
N VAL A 251 6.60 38.07 -3.94
CA VAL A 251 6.05 36.71 -3.85
C VAL A 251 6.00 36.10 -5.24
N GLU A 252 6.64 34.94 -5.39
CA GLU A 252 6.67 34.18 -6.64
C GLU A 252 6.19 32.74 -6.40
N THR A 253 5.52 32.18 -7.39
CA THR A 253 5.06 30.78 -7.38
C THR A 253 5.52 30.07 -8.64
N GLN A 254 6.00 28.84 -8.48
CA GLN A 254 6.38 27.93 -9.56
C GLN A 254 5.55 26.65 -9.48
N ILE A 255 5.13 26.13 -10.63
CA ILE A 255 4.53 24.80 -10.74
C ILE A 255 5.55 23.90 -11.40
N LYS A 256 5.94 22.83 -10.70
CA LYS A 256 6.91 21.82 -11.17
C LYS A 256 6.19 20.52 -11.50
N SER A 257 6.67 19.81 -12.53
CA SER A 257 6.27 18.43 -12.83
C SER A 257 6.84 17.46 -11.79
N ARG A 258 6.40 16.20 -11.86
CA ARG A 258 6.82 15.12 -10.95
C ARG A 258 8.35 14.89 -10.94
N ASP A 259 9.02 15.12 -12.07
CA ASP A 259 10.48 15.04 -12.24
C ASP A 259 11.22 16.34 -11.85
N GLY A 260 10.51 17.35 -11.36
CA GLY A 260 11.08 18.62 -10.86
C GLY A 260 11.25 19.73 -11.89
N ARG A 261 10.89 19.52 -13.17
CA ARG A 261 10.96 20.58 -14.20
C ARG A 261 9.93 21.67 -13.94
N VAL A 262 10.32 22.93 -14.07
CA VAL A 262 9.38 24.07 -13.93
C VAL A 262 8.50 24.16 -15.18
N ILE A 263 7.20 23.95 -15.01
CA ILE A 263 6.19 23.99 -16.08
C ILE A 263 5.61 25.39 -16.25
N ALA A 264 5.41 26.11 -15.14
CA ALA A 264 4.90 27.48 -15.15
C ALA A 264 5.43 28.27 -13.94
N ARG A 265 5.44 29.60 -14.04
CA ARG A 265 5.83 30.51 -12.96
C ARG A 265 5.13 31.86 -13.04
N THR A 266 4.94 32.51 -11.90
CA THR A 266 4.51 33.91 -11.83
C THR A 266 5.70 34.85 -11.80
N LEU A 267 5.47 36.13 -12.17
CA LEU A 267 6.41 37.20 -11.86
C LEU A 267 6.31 37.51 -10.37
N SER A 268 7.44 37.86 -9.74
CA SER A 268 7.46 38.29 -8.36
C SER A 268 6.59 39.54 -8.18
N LYS A 269 5.57 39.43 -7.32
CA LYS A 269 4.64 40.52 -7.00
C LYS A 269 5.04 41.14 -5.66
N SER A 270 5.41 42.41 -5.67
CA SER A 270 5.69 43.15 -4.43
C SER A 270 4.40 43.45 -3.66
N ILE A 271 4.43 43.20 -2.36
CA ILE A 271 3.35 43.49 -1.42
C ILE A 271 3.91 44.20 -0.18
N SER A 272 3.10 45.09 0.39
CA SER A 272 3.37 45.72 1.68
C SER A 272 2.59 44.97 2.76
N ILE A 273 3.25 44.62 3.85
CA ILE A 273 2.65 43.91 4.99
C ILE A 273 2.98 44.71 6.25
N SER A 274 1.96 45.11 7.00
CA SER A 274 2.15 45.87 8.23
C SER A 274 2.90 45.05 9.29
N ALA A 275 3.56 45.73 10.21
CA ALA A 275 4.09 45.12 11.43
C ALA A 275 3.01 44.28 12.14
N LEU A 276 3.37 43.07 12.58
CA LEU A 276 2.46 42.12 13.23
C LEU A 276 1.16 41.88 12.44
N GLY A 277 1.26 41.93 11.11
CA GLY A 277 0.12 41.88 10.18
C GLY A 277 0.10 40.63 9.31
N GLU A 278 -1.00 40.48 8.58
CA GLU A 278 -1.20 39.44 7.57
C GLU A 278 -1.55 40.11 6.22
N SER A 279 -1.14 39.47 5.12
CA SER A 279 -1.60 39.81 3.78
C SER A 279 -1.99 38.55 3.01
N ILE A 280 -3.08 38.63 2.25
CA ILE A 280 -3.53 37.57 1.35
C ILE A 280 -3.36 38.06 -0.09
N ILE A 281 -2.68 37.26 -0.91
CA ILE A 281 -2.54 37.52 -2.34
C ILE A 281 -3.24 36.44 -3.15
N ASN A 282 -3.77 36.85 -4.30
CA ASN A 282 -4.31 35.95 -5.30
C ASN A 282 -3.42 35.93 -6.55
N GLN A 283 -3.18 34.74 -7.08
CA GLN A 283 -2.44 34.52 -8.32
C GLN A 283 -3.17 33.49 -9.20
N ASP A 284 -3.15 33.70 -10.52
CA ASP A 284 -3.65 32.73 -11.49
C ASP A 284 -2.48 32.28 -12.38
N ILE A 285 -2.31 30.96 -12.52
CA ILE A 285 -1.28 30.36 -13.38
C ILE A 285 -1.96 29.48 -14.42
N LYS A 286 -1.75 29.78 -15.70
CA LYS A 286 -2.27 28.97 -16.79
C LYS A 286 -1.30 27.81 -17.11
N ILE A 287 -1.83 26.59 -17.21
CA ILE A 287 -1.13 25.42 -17.74
C ILE A 287 -1.86 24.96 -19.00
N ASP A 288 -1.13 24.91 -20.11
CA ASP A 288 -1.62 24.35 -21.37
C ASP A 288 -1.38 22.84 -21.40
N HIS A 289 -2.38 22.07 -21.85
CA HIS A 289 -2.36 20.60 -21.92
C HIS A 289 -1.93 19.93 -20.60
N PRO A 290 -2.61 20.23 -19.47
CA PRO A 290 -2.24 19.65 -18.19
C PRO A 290 -2.39 18.12 -18.21
N HIS A 291 -1.38 17.43 -17.70
CA HIS A 291 -1.51 16.04 -17.27
C HIS A 291 -2.49 15.97 -16.10
N LEU A 292 -3.64 15.31 -16.30
CA LEU A 292 -4.71 15.25 -15.30
C LEU A 292 -4.49 14.13 -14.28
N TRP A 293 -4.70 14.45 -13.01
CA TRP A 293 -4.82 13.45 -11.96
C TRP A 293 -6.08 12.60 -12.17
N ASN A 294 -5.95 11.28 -12.08
CA ASN A 294 -7.07 10.34 -12.14
C ASN A 294 -6.77 9.02 -11.37
N LEU A 295 -7.72 8.08 -11.36
CA LEU A 295 -7.64 6.82 -10.60
C LEU A 295 -6.50 5.87 -11.05
N ASP A 296 -6.16 5.91 -12.34
CA ASP A 296 -5.16 5.02 -12.95
C ASP A 296 -3.80 5.67 -13.10
N ASP A 297 -3.80 6.98 -13.33
CA ASP A 297 -2.62 7.82 -13.39
C ASP A 297 -2.79 9.02 -12.44
N PRO A 298 -2.51 8.83 -11.14
CA PRO A 298 -2.63 9.85 -10.12
C PRO A 298 -1.47 10.86 -10.19
N TYR A 299 -1.37 11.59 -11.31
CA TYR A 299 -0.28 12.52 -11.55
C TYR A 299 -0.33 13.74 -10.62
N LEU A 300 0.76 13.96 -9.88
CA LEU A 300 0.93 15.08 -8.96
C LEU A 300 2.01 16.04 -9.46
N TYR A 301 1.65 17.31 -9.60
CA TYR A 301 2.58 18.43 -9.71
C TYR A 301 3.07 18.84 -8.32
N ARG A 302 4.02 19.77 -8.28
CA ARG A 302 4.46 20.43 -7.07
C ARG A 302 4.30 21.94 -7.22
N ILE A 303 3.51 22.55 -6.34
CA ILE A 303 3.41 24.01 -6.23
C ILE A 303 4.50 24.45 -5.23
N GLU A 304 5.35 25.39 -5.64
CA GLU A 304 6.39 25.98 -4.80
C GLU A 304 6.18 27.49 -4.75
N THR A 305 5.90 28.02 -3.56
CA THR A 305 5.70 29.45 -3.34
C THR A 305 6.84 29.99 -2.49
N SER A 306 7.48 31.07 -2.95
CA SER A 306 8.63 31.69 -2.31
C SER A 306 8.34 33.16 -1.99
N ILE A 307 8.78 33.60 -0.82
CA ILE A 307 8.86 35.02 -0.44
C ILE A 307 10.28 35.49 -0.72
N VAL A 308 10.40 36.60 -1.45
CA VAL A 308 11.66 37.19 -1.90
C VAL A 308 11.82 38.57 -1.27
N SER A 309 12.96 38.83 -0.63
CA SER A 309 13.35 40.16 -0.16
C SER A 309 14.79 40.44 -0.61
N GLU A 310 15.05 41.65 -1.13
CA GLU A 310 16.38 42.05 -1.62
C GLU A 310 17.02 41.03 -2.59
N ASN A 311 16.22 40.46 -3.50
CA ASN A 311 16.61 39.39 -4.44
C ASN A 311 17.06 38.06 -3.79
N LYS A 312 16.79 37.85 -2.50
CA LYS A 312 17.02 36.60 -1.78
C LYS A 312 15.70 35.97 -1.39
N ILE A 313 15.59 34.64 -1.50
CA ILE A 313 14.43 33.90 -1.00
C ILE A 313 14.56 33.81 0.52
N ILE A 314 13.61 34.39 1.24
CA ILE A 314 13.62 34.39 2.72
C ILE A 314 12.75 33.27 3.29
N ASP A 315 11.68 32.88 2.59
CA ASP A 315 10.85 31.73 2.94
C ASP A 315 10.38 30.99 1.69
N ARG A 316 10.17 29.69 1.79
CA ARG A 316 9.66 28.85 0.71
C ARG A 316 8.86 27.70 1.28
N THR A 317 7.65 27.51 0.77
CA THR A 317 6.84 26.32 1.03
C THR A 317 6.56 25.57 -0.26
N SER A 318 6.23 24.28 -0.13
CA SER A 318 5.85 23.48 -1.27
C SER A 318 4.85 22.38 -0.92
N MET A 319 3.91 22.13 -1.82
CA MET A 319 2.86 21.12 -1.67
C MET A 319 2.62 20.34 -2.97
N PRO A 320 2.25 19.05 -2.90
CA PRO A 320 1.75 18.31 -4.05
C PRO A 320 0.43 18.91 -4.55
N PHE A 321 0.14 18.75 -5.83
CA PHE A 321 -1.11 19.25 -6.42
C PHE A 321 -1.53 18.44 -7.65
N GLY A 322 -2.77 17.95 -7.65
CA GLY A 322 -3.36 17.24 -8.79
C GLY A 322 -4.35 18.11 -9.56
N ILE A 323 -4.20 18.16 -10.89
CA ILE A 323 -5.14 18.88 -11.76
C ILE A 323 -6.24 17.92 -12.18
N ARG A 324 -7.49 18.22 -11.79
CA ARG A 324 -8.66 17.40 -12.14
C ARG A 324 -9.94 18.21 -12.08
N SER A 325 -10.96 17.77 -12.81
CA SER A 325 -12.32 18.30 -12.71
C SER A 325 -13.26 17.26 -12.09
N ILE A 326 -14.22 17.74 -11.29
CA ILE A 326 -15.30 16.92 -10.74
C ILE A 326 -16.65 17.55 -11.07
N LYS A 327 -17.66 16.72 -11.34
CA LYS A 327 -19.04 17.17 -11.53
C LYS A 327 -20.01 16.16 -10.91
N TRP A 328 -21.04 16.71 -10.26
CA TRP A 328 -22.18 15.97 -9.72
C TRP A 328 -23.41 16.29 -10.55
N ASP A 329 -24.05 15.26 -11.07
CA ASP A 329 -25.18 15.33 -11.98
C ASP A 329 -26.31 14.46 -11.43
N ALA A 330 -27.54 14.98 -11.40
CA ALA A 330 -28.65 14.27 -10.76
C ALA A 330 -29.11 13.05 -11.56
N ASP A 331 -28.93 13.06 -12.89
CA ASP A 331 -29.37 11.97 -13.78
C ASP A 331 -28.24 10.98 -14.10
N LYS A 332 -26.98 11.42 -13.97
CA LYS A 332 -25.80 10.69 -14.43
C LYS A 332 -24.75 10.43 -13.34
N GLY A 333 -25.02 10.84 -12.10
CA GLY A 333 -24.14 10.58 -10.96
C GLY A 333 -22.86 11.44 -10.98
N PHE A 334 -21.72 10.79 -10.78
CA PHE A 334 -20.43 11.46 -10.60
C PHE A 334 -19.55 11.41 -11.86
N PHE A 335 -18.82 12.50 -12.11
CA PHE A 335 -17.85 12.61 -13.19
C PHE A 335 -16.49 13.02 -12.64
N LEU A 336 -15.44 12.38 -13.16
CA LEU A 336 -14.04 12.75 -12.98
C LEU A 336 -13.42 13.03 -14.34
N ASN A 337 -12.91 14.24 -14.56
CA ASN A 337 -12.35 14.66 -15.85
C ASN A 337 -13.32 14.43 -17.03
N ASP A 338 -14.57 14.86 -16.84
CA ASP A 338 -15.70 14.70 -17.78
C ASP A 338 -16.06 13.24 -18.14
N ARG A 339 -15.47 12.25 -17.47
CA ARG A 339 -15.82 10.84 -17.60
C ARG A 339 -16.76 10.41 -16.48
N PRO A 340 -17.94 9.85 -16.79
CA PRO A 340 -18.83 9.32 -15.76
C PRO A 340 -18.17 8.11 -15.11
N ILE A 341 -18.14 8.08 -13.78
CA ILE A 341 -17.64 6.95 -13.01
C ILE A 341 -18.59 6.67 -11.84
N LYS A 342 -18.76 5.39 -11.49
CA LYS A 342 -19.40 5.01 -10.22
C LYS A 342 -18.38 5.11 -9.10
N LEU A 343 -18.82 5.61 -7.96
CA LEU A 343 -18.06 5.57 -6.72
C LEU A 343 -18.21 4.16 -6.11
N LEU A 344 -17.15 3.37 -6.21
CA LEU A 344 -17.00 2.01 -5.69
C LEU A 344 -16.33 2.13 -4.33
N GLY A 345 -17.13 2.58 -3.36
CA GLY A 345 -16.66 3.14 -2.11
C GLY A 345 -16.59 2.14 -0.97
N VAL A 346 -15.72 2.43 0.00
CA VAL A 346 -15.67 1.74 1.30
C VAL A 346 -15.70 2.74 2.44
N ASN A 347 -16.45 2.43 3.51
CA ASN A 347 -16.32 3.08 4.81
C ASN A 347 -15.18 2.43 5.58
N MET A 348 -14.39 3.25 6.27
CA MET A 348 -13.16 2.79 6.92
C MET A 348 -12.90 3.60 8.19
N HIS A 349 -12.76 2.89 9.31
CA HIS A 349 -12.16 3.43 10.53
C HIS A 349 -10.63 3.45 10.43
N GLN A 350 -9.96 4.18 11.33
CA GLN A 350 -8.51 4.43 11.25
C GLN A 350 -7.60 3.29 11.71
N GLY A 351 -8.13 2.24 12.35
CA GLY A 351 -7.31 1.20 12.99
C GLY A 351 -6.79 0.08 12.06
N HIS A 352 -5.77 -0.65 12.55
CA HIS A 352 -5.25 -1.88 11.95
C HIS A 352 -4.80 -2.86 13.05
N ALA A 353 -4.94 -4.17 12.81
CA ALA A 353 -4.62 -5.17 13.82
C ALA A 353 -3.17 -5.05 14.34
N GLY A 354 -2.97 -5.18 15.65
CA GLY A 354 -1.65 -5.02 16.27
C GLY A 354 -1.21 -3.58 16.56
N LEU A 355 -1.81 -2.58 15.91
CA LEU A 355 -1.39 -1.16 16.03
C LEU A 355 -2.38 -0.28 16.77
N GLY A 356 -3.63 -0.72 16.92
CA GLY A 356 -4.69 0.17 17.39
C GLY A 356 -4.91 1.27 16.35
N VAL A 357 -4.93 2.53 16.79
CA VAL A 357 -5.07 3.70 15.89
C VAL A 357 -3.75 4.44 15.62
N ALA A 358 -2.65 4.05 16.26
CA ALA A 358 -1.32 4.62 16.06
C ALA A 358 -0.62 4.01 14.85
N LEU A 359 -1.11 4.32 13.65
CA LEU A 359 -0.60 3.76 12.39
C LEU A 359 0.62 4.55 11.88
N PRO A 360 1.76 3.89 11.62
CA PRO A 360 2.83 4.49 10.81
C PRO A 360 2.36 4.75 9.37
N ASP A 361 2.97 5.73 8.71
CA ASP A 361 2.56 6.24 7.38
C ASP A 361 2.45 5.13 6.34
N GLY A 362 3.42 4.21 6.32
CA GLY A 362 3.45 3.08 5.38
C GLY A 362 2.23 2.16 5.48
N MET A 363 1.57 2.11 6.66
CA MET A 363 0.32 1.37 6.81
C MET A 363 -0.85 1.99 6.04
N GLN A 364 -0.84 3.31 5.83
CA GLN A 364 -1.87 3.96 5.01
C GLN A 364 -1.78 3.48 3.55
N TYR A 365 -0.57 3.46 2.99
CA TYR A 365 -0.31 2.94 1.64
C TYR A 365 -0.69 1.46 1.51
N TYR A 366 -0.29 0.63 2.47
CA TYR A 366 -0.66 -0.78 2.50
C TYR A 366 -2.20 -0.97 2.46
N ARG A 367 -2.93 -0.26 3.34
CA ARG A 367 -4.39 -0.39 3.44
C ARG A 367 -5.10 0.10 2.18
N ILE A 368 -4.69 1.25 1.61
CA ILE A 368 -5.25 1.74 0.35
C ILE A 368 -4.96 0.77 -0.81
N ASN A 369 -3.76 0.20 -0.90
CA ASN A 369 -3.43 -0.80 -1.92
C ASN A 369 -4.32 -2.04 -1.81
N ARG A 370 -4.59 -2.55 -0.61
CA ARG A 370 -5.51 -3.68 -0.39
C ARG A 370 -6.93 -3.39 -0.87
N LEU A 371 -7.42 -2.17 -0.65
CA LEU A 371 -8.72 -1.72 -1.16
C LEU A 371 -8.74 -1.62 -2.70
N LYS A 372 -7.67 -1.07 -3.30
CA LYS A 372 -7.54 -1.00 -4.77
C LYS A 372 -7.46 -2.38 -5.42
N GLN A 373 -6.83 -3.34 -4.76
CA GLN A 373 -6.78 -4.73 -5.22
C GLN A 373 -8.17 -5.38 -5.29
N MET A 374 -9.09 -4.96 -4.43
CA MET A 374 -10.50 -5.37 -4.50
C MET A 374 -11.26 -4.71 -5.66
N GLY A 375 -10.75 -3.61 -6.23
CA GLY A 375 -11.46 -2.80 -7.20
C GLY A 375 -12.15 -1.55 -6.63
N ALA A 376 -11.96 -1.24 -5.34
CA ALA A 376 -12.46 0.00 -4.77
C ALA A 376 -11.75 1.22 -5.38
N ASN A 377 -12.51 2.30 -5.60
CA ASN A 377 -11.99 3.56 -6.13
C ASN A 377 -12.33 4.78 -5.27
N ALA A 378 -13.09 4.59 -4.19
CA ALA A 378 -13.42 5.64 -3.25
C ALA A 378 -13.35 5.17 -1.78
N TYR A 379 -13.07 6.12 -0.89
CA TYR A 379 -12.89 5.94 0.55
C TYR A 379 -13.71 6.99 1.30
N ARG A 380 -14.45 6.60 2.35
CA ARG A 380 -15.10 7.53 3.28
C ARG A 380 -14.44 7.45 4.66
N CYS A 381 -14.06 8.61 5.19
CA CYS A 381 -13.38 8.76 6.48
C CYS A 381 -14.37 8.61 7.66
N SER A 382 -14.94 7.43 7.81
CA SER A 382 -16.00 7.17 8.79
C SER A 382 -15.45 7.10 10.22
N HIS A 383 -15.82 7.98 11.15
CA HIS A 383 -16.57 9.24 10.97
C HIS A 383 -15.78 10.40 11.57
N HIS A 384 -14.62 10.71 11.00
CA HIS A 384 -13.72 11.69 11.58
C HIS A 384 -12.73 12.29 10.56
N PRO A 385 -12.16 13.47 10.83
CA PRO A 385 -11.04 13.99 10.08
C PRO A 385 -9.90 12.95 10.00
N PRO A 386 -9.39 12.64 8.80
CA PRO A 386 -8.31 11.67 8.63
C PRO A 386 -6.96 12.24 9.08
N THR A 387 -5.94 11.39 9.14
CA THR A 387 -4.54 11.85 9.22
C THR A 387 -4.08 12.34 7.84
N PRO A 388 -3.19 13.34 7.73
CA PRO A 388 -2.69 13.83 6.45
C PRO A 388 -2.11 12.73 5.55
N GLU A 389 -1.41 11.76 6.14
CA GLU A 389 -0.72 10.66 5.45
C GLU A 389 -1.70 9.72 4.73
N LEU A 390 -2.96 9.61 5.21
CA LEU A 390 -4.01 8.87 4.51
C LEU A 390 -4.40 9.57 3.20
N LEU A 391 -4.50 10.91 3.24
CA LEU A 391 -4.83 11.69 2.05
C LEU A 391 -3.66 11.70 1.05
N ASP A 392 -2.42 11.74 1.54
CA ASP A 392 -1.22 11.57 0.70
C ASP A 392 -1.19 10.20 0.01
N ALA A 393 -1.54 9.13 0.74
CA ALA A 393 -1.66 7.80 0.16
C ALA A 393 -2.79 7.74 -0.89
N CYS A 394 -3.94 8.36 -0.62
CA CYS A 394 -5.06 8.43 -1.57
C CYS A 394 -4.71 9.24 -2.83
N ASP A 395 -4.03 10.37 -2.67
CA ASP A 395 -3.55 11.20 -3.77
C ASP A 395 -2.54 10.46 -4.64
N SER A 396 -1.59 9.76 -4.03
CA SER A 396 -0.49 9.07 -4.72
C SER A 396 -0.92 7.76 -5.38
N LEU A 397 -1.91 7.06 -4.80
CA LEU A 397 -2.39 5.79 -5.31
C LEU A 397 -3.63 5.94 -6.19
N GLY A 398 -4.29 7.10 -6.21
CA GLY A 398 -5.51 7.32 -7.01
C GLY A 398 -6.74 6.71 -6.35
N MET A 399 -7.13 7.22 -5.20
CA MET A 399 -8.34 6.88 -4.43
C MET A 399 -9.13 8.15 -4.16
N LEU A 400 -10.43 8.18 -4.46
CA LEU A 400 -11.28 9.34 -4.19
C LEU A 400 -11.72 9.35 -2.71
N VAL A 401 -11.87 10.52 -2.10
CA VAL A 401 -12.16 10.63 -0.67
C VAL A 401 -13.40 11.47 -0.39
N ILE A 402 -14.32 10.91 0.40
CA ILE A 402 -15.30 11.67 1.18
C ILE A 402 -14.68 11.92 2.55
N ASN A 403 -14.27 13.16 2.79
CA ASN A 403 -13.67 13.58 4.05
C ASN A 403 -14.79 14.04 4.99
N GLU A 404 -14.83 13.51 6.20
CA GLU A 404 -15.99 13.61 7.09
C GLU A 404 -15.65 14.30 8.41
N ASN A 405 -16.49 15.28 8.74
CA ASN A 405 -16.48 15.91 10.05
C ASN A 405 -17.11 14.98 11.10
N ARG A 406 -16.61 15.00 12.34
CA ARG A 406 -17.08 14.09 13.39
C ARG A 406 -18.54 14.32 13.80
N LEU A 407 -18.91 15.58 14.09
CA LEU A 407 -20.22 15.94 14.64
C LEU A 407 -20.82 17.13 13.89
N LEU A 408 -22.11 17.06 13.56
CA LEU A 408 -22.83 18.21 12.99
C LEU A 408 -23.14 19.25 14.08
N ASN A 409 -22.21 20.18 14.29
CA ASN A 409 -22.35 21.23 15.29
C ASN A 409 -21.71 22.53 14.80
N THR A 410 -22.27 23.66 15.24
CA THR A 410 -21.86 25.01 14.84
C THR A 410 -21.56 25.92 16.03
N SER A 411 -21.34 25.36 17.23
CA SER A 411 -20.72 26.12 18.31
C SER A 411 -19.30 26.54 17.89
N PRO A 412 -18.70 27.58 18.53
CA PRO A 412 -17.38 28.07 18.14
C PRO A 412 -16.31 26.98 18.02
N GLU A 413 -16.29 26.03 18.96
CA GLU A 413 -15.36 24.89 18.98
C GLU A 413 -15.52 23.99 17.74
N TYR A 414 -16.72 23.45 17.50
CA TYR A 414 -16.94 22.55 16.36
C TYR A 414 -16.85 23.24 15.00
N LEU A 415 -17.20 24.54 14.93
CA LEU A 415 -17.04 25.32 13.72
C LEU A 415 -15.55 25.56 13.40
N ASP A 416 -14.73 25.75 14.43
CA ASP A 416 -13.27 25.84 14.30
C ASP A 416 -12.67 24.49 13.87
N GLN A 417 -13.07 23.37 14.49
CA GLN A 417 -12.67 22.02 14.07
C GLN A 417 -13.00 21.74 12.59
N PHE A 418 -14.21 22.05 12.15
CA PHE A 418 -14.60 21.94 10.73
C PHE A 418 -13.72 22.82 9.82
N SER A 419 -13.42 24.05 10.26
CA SER A 419 -12.59 24.99 9.50
C SER A 419 -11.16 24.47 9.36
N LYS A 420 -10.58 23.96 10.45
CA LYS A 420 -9.23 23.38 10.48
C LYS A 420 -9.13 22.18 9.55
N MET A 421 -10.09 21.25 9.59
CA MET A 421 -10.15 20.11 8.68
C MET A 421 -10.16 20.56 7.22
N VAL A 422 -11.07 21.46 6.84
CA VAL A 422 -11.17 21.94 5.46
C VAL A 422 -9.90 22.67 5.02
N ILE A 423 -9.36 23.56 5.85
CA ILE A 423 -8.16 24.35 5.50
C ILE A 423 -6.94 23.45 5.30
N ARG A 424 -6.77 22.44 6.17
CA ARG A 424 -5.70 21.45 6.04
C ARG A 424 -5.85 20.63 4.76
N ASP A 425 -7.06 20.15 4.49
CA ASP A 425 -7.25 19.08 3.50
C ASP A 425 -7.69 19.55 2.10
N ARG A 426 -8.05 20.84 1.92
CA ARG A 426 -8.61 21.37 0.66
C ARG A 426 -7.70 21.29 -0.57
N ASN A 427 -6.41 21.08 -0.39
CA ASN A 427 -5.44 20.96 -1.49
C ASN A 427 -5.31 19.53 -2.06
N HIS A 428 -5.81 18.50 -1.37
CA HIS A 428 -5.70 17.12 -1.83
C HIS A 428 -6.60 16.84 -3.04
N PRO A 429 -6.07 16.45 -4.22
CA PRO A 429 -6.90 16.14 -5.38
C PRO A 429 -7.87 14.98 -5.16
N SER A 430 -7.54 14.02 -4.28
CA SER A 430 -8.37 12.88 -3.91
C SER A 430 -9.68 13.26 -3.22
N VAL A 431 -9.67 14.29 -2.37
CA VAL A 431 -10.89 14.77 -1.70
C VAL A 431 -11.87 15.27 -2.77
N ILE A 432 -13.09 14.75 -2.77
CA ILE A 432 -14.14 15.13 -3.75
C ILE A 432 -15.40 15.69 -3.10
N LEU A 433 -15.58 15.45 -1.80
CA LEU A 433 -16.80 15.76 -1.07
C LEU A 433 -16.52 15.90 0.42
N TRP A 434 -17.18 16.86 1.06
CA TRP A 434 -17.10 17.07 2.50
C TRP A 434 -18.38 16.57 3.17
N SER A 435 -18.30 15.56 4.02
CA SER A 435 -19.44 15.15 4.85
C SER A 435 -19.46 15.97 6.13
N ILE A 436 -20.60 16.58 6.45
CA ILE A 436 -20.75 17.46 7.62
C ILE A 436 -21.22 16.73 8.89
N GLY A 437 -21.51 15.43 8.79
CA GLY A 437 -21.94 14.58 9.90
C GLY A 437 -22.58 13.27 9.42
N ASN A 438 -22.81 12.37 10.36
CA ASN A 438 -23.36 11.03 10.14
C ASN A 438 -24.46 10.73 11.17
N GLU A 439 -25.65 10.34 10.70
CA GLU A 439 -26.73 9.74 11.53
C GLU A 439 -27.10 10.54 12.80
N GLU A 440 -27.18 11.87 12.67
CA GLU A 440 -27.53 12.82 13.71
C GLU A 440 -29.05 12.78 14.01
N GLY A 441 -29.53 11.63 14.51
CA GLY A 441 -30.94 11.26 14.63
C GLY A 441 -31.82 12.29 15.33
N TYR A 442 -31.28 13.01 16.33
CA TYR A 442 -32.00 14.04 17.07
C TYR A 442 -32.27 15.33 16.27
N ILE A 443 -31.51 15.59 15.20
CA ILE A 443 -31.54 16.89 14.50
C ILE A 443 -31.76 16.77 12.99
N GLN A 444 -31.54 15.60 12.39
CA GLN A 444 -31.48 15.47 10.93
C GLN A 444 -32.78 15.76 10.17
N THR A 445 -33.94 15.56 10.80
CA THR A 445 -35.27 15.79 10.18
C THR A 445 -35.96 17.09 10.63
N ASN A 446 -35.27 17.96 11.38
CA ASN A 446 -35.87 19.16 11.95
C ASN A 446 -35.11 20.45 11.61
N GLY A 447 -35.70 21.58 12.03
CA GLY A 447 -35.18 22.92 11.71
C GLY A 447 -33.83 23.25 12.34
N ASN A 448 -33.42 22.58 13.42
CA ASN A 448 -32.12 22.82 14.05
C ASN A 448 -31.01 22.26 13.16
N GLY A 449 -31.11 20.99 12.75
CA GLY A 449 -30.15 20.38 11.83
C GLY A 449 -30.07 21.14 10.50
N LYS A 450 -31.22 21.57 9.97
CA LYS A 450 -31.27 22.44 8.76
C LYS A 450 -30.42 23.71 8.91
N ARG A 451 -30.56 24.45 10.02
CA ARG A 451 -29.81 25.71 10.25
C ARG A 451 -28.32 25.45 10.45
N MET A 452 -27.96 24.37 11.14
CA MET A 452 -26.57 23.95 11.30
C MET A 452 -25.92 23.61 9.95
N ALA A 453 -26.61 22.82 9.13
CA ALA A 453 -26.15 22.47 7.78
C ALA A 453 -25.96 23.71 6.88
N ILE A 454 -26.90 24.66 6.89
CA ILE A 454 -26.75 25.94 6.15
C ILE A 454 -25.46 26.67 6.59
N THR A 455 -25.20 26.73 7.89
CA THR A 455 -24.03 27.42 8.44
C THR A 455 -22.73 26.78 7.96
N LEU A 456 -22.62 25.44 8.01
CA LEU A 456 -21.43 24.72 7.52
C LEU A 456 -21.29 24.80 5.99
N ILE A 457 -22.39 24.78 5.23
CA ILE A 457 -22.37 25.00 3.78
C ILE A 457 -21.80 26.38 3.44
N GLU A 458 -22.27 27.42 4.10
CA GLU A 458 -21.78 28.79 3.87
C GLU A 458 -20.35 28.98 4.33
N LYS A 459 -19.94 28.29 5.41
CA LYS A 459 -18.54 28.25 5.84
C LYS A 459 -17.66 27.56 4.81
N LEU A 460 -18.08 26.39 4.30
CA LEU A 460 -17.34 25.66 3.27
C LEU A 460 -17.13 26.51 2.02
N LYS A 461 -18.18 27.17 1.49
CA LYS A 461 -18.09 27.99 0.27
C LYS A 461 -16.98 29.06 0.34
N ARG A 462 -16.66 29.55 1.53
CA ARG A 462 -15.58 30.53 1.76
C ARG A 462 -14.21 29.88 1.89
N LEU A 463 -14.13 28.64 2.38
CA LEU A 463 -12.87 27.92 2.63
C LEU A 463 -12.44 27.09 1.41
N ASP A 464 -13.38 26.43 0.73
CA ASP A 464 -13.17 25.63 -0.46
C ASP A 464 -14.38 25.78 -1.41
N PRO A 465 -14.31 26.70 -2.39
CA PRO A 465 -15.36 26.85 -3.39
C PRO A 465 -15.35 25.74 -4.46
N SER A 466 -14.36 24.85 -4.47
CA SER A 466 -14.15 23.86 -5.53
C SER A 466 -14.90 22.54 -5.29
N ARG A 467 -15.43 22.32 -4.07
CA ARG A 467 -16.13 21.09 -3.68
C ARG A 467 -17.46 21.38 -2.99
N LYS A 468 -18.30 20.36 -2.92
CA LYS A 468 -19.64 20.42 -2.30
C LYS A 468 -19.63 19.73 -0.93
N VAL A 469 -20.72 19.91 -0.17
CA VAL A 469 -20.99 19.09 1.02
C VAL A 469 -21.94 17.93 0.71
N THR A 470 -21.91 16.92 1.56
CA THR A 470 -22.97 15.92 1.74
C THR A 470 -23.27 15.76 3.23
N TYR A 471 -24.29 14.97 3.55
CA TYR A 471 -24.59 14.49 4.89
C TYR A 471 -25.05 13.03 4.77
N ALA A 472 -24.53 12.17 5.64
CA ALA A 472 -24.86 10.75 5.67
C ALA A 472 -26.08 10.52 6.57
N ALA A 473 -27.22 10.17 5.95
CA ALA A 473 -28.49 10.04 6.66
C ALA A 473 -29.10 8.65 6.53
N ASP A 474 -29.46 8.05 7.67
CA ASP A 474 -30.13 6.76 7.86
C ASP A 474 -31.66 6.82 7.71
N VAL A 475 -32.14 7.86 7.02
CA VAL A 475 -33.57 8.06 6.72
C VAL A 475 -33.89 7.66 5.27
N SER A 476 -35.11 7.15 5.07
CA SER A 476 -35.68 6.73 3.79
C SER A 476 -36.00 7.95 2.89
N ASN A 477 -37.16 7.97 2.23
CA ASN A 477 -37.60 9.11 1.41
C ASN A 477 -38.06 10.29 2.30
N VAL A 478 -37.10 10.96 2.95
CA VAL A 478 -37.35 12.09 3.87
C VAL A 478 -36.60 13.33 3.39
N PHE A 479 -37.33 14.30 2.85
CA PHE A 479 -36.76 15.57 2.39
C PHE A 479 -36.50 16.58 3.52
N LYS A 480 -37.36 16.60 4.55
CA LYS A 480 -37.35 17.63 5.60
C LYS A 480 -36.08 17.62 6.45
N GLY A 481 -35.63 18.80 6.90
CA GLY A 481 -34.47 18.98 7.78
C GLY A 481 -33.18 19.28 7.01
N ILE A 482 -32.13 18.49 7.25
CA ILE A 482 -30.83 18.66 6.58
C ILE A 482 -30.93 18.41 5.07
N ASN A 483 -31.73 17.40 4.67
CA ASN A 483 -31.87 16.99 3.27
C ASN A 483 -32.44 18.09 2.37
N GLU A 484 -33.12 19.10 2.93
CA GLU A 484 -33.65 20.25 2.20
C GLU A 484 -32.56 21.19 1.65
N VAL A 485 -31.36 21.16 2.24
CA VAL A 485 -30.31 22.18 2.00
C VAL A 485 -28.99 21.60 1.51
N ILE A 486 -28.73 20.32 1.74
CA ILE A 486 -27.51 19.67 1.22
C ILE A 486 -27.56 19.57 -0.31
N PRO A 487 -26.46 19.89 -1.01
CA PRO A 487 -26.45 19.87 -2.47
C PRO A 487 -26.38 18.46 -3.06
N ILE A 488 -25.99 17.45 -2.26
CA ILE A 488 -25.92 16.04 -2.63
C ILE A 488 -26.54 15.25 -1.47
N ARG A 489 -27.49 14.36 -1.77
CA ARG A 489 -28.20 13.54 -0.79
C ARG A 489 -27.44 12.22 -0.55
N GLY A 490 -27.01 11.99 0.71
CA GLY A 490 -26.33 10.76 1.12
C GLY A 490 -27.24 9.77 1.85
N PHE A 491 -27.42 8.56 1.33
CA PHE A 491 -28.19 7.49 1.96
C PHE A 491 -27.29 6.55 2.76
N ASN A 492 -27.63 6.36 4.03
CA ASN A 492 -27.16 5.21 4.79
C ASN A 492 -28.23 4.12 4.73
N TYR A 493 -27.86 2.96 4.22
CA TYR A 493 -28.73 1.82 3.95
C TYR A 493 -29.89 2.29 3.06
N ARG A 494 -31.14 1.96 3.42
CA ARG A 494 -32.38 2.54 2.86
C ARG A 494 -32.41 2.60 1.32
N GLU A 495 -31.68 1.70 0.66
CA GLU A 495 -31.46 1.65 -0.77
C GLU A 495 -32.76 1.53 -1.56
N GLU A 496 -33.75 0.84 -1.00
CA GLU A 496 -35.08 0.65 -1.57
C GLU A 496 -35.81 1.99 -1.78
N ALA A 497 -35.45 3.03 -1.02
CA ALA A 497 -36.08 4.35 -1.10
C ALA A 497 -35.35 5.33 -2.03
N MET A 498 -34.17 4.97 -2.54
CA MET A 498 -33.36 5.88 -3.36
C MET A 498 -34.06 6.24 -4.67
N GLU A 499 -34.73 5.28 -5.31
CA GLU A 499 -35.44 5.51 -6.57
C GLU A 499 -36.63 6.45 -6.39
N ASP A 500 -37.45 6.22 -5.35
CA ASP A 500 -38.61 7.06 -5.06
C ASP A 500 -38.18 8.47 -4.65
N TYR A 501 -37.11 8.60 -3.86
CA TYR A 501 -36.54 9.91 -3.55
C TYR A 501 -36.03 10.63 -4.80
N HIS A 502 -35.38 9.91 -5.73
CA HIS A 502 -34.92 10.51 -6.99
C HIS A 502 -36.09 11.02 -7.84
N LYS A 503 -37.19 10.28 -7.92
CA LYS A 503 -38.42 10.72 -8.61
C LYS A 503 -39.01 11.98 -7.98
N ASP A 504 -39.02 12.06 -6.66
CA ASP A 504 -39.56 13.21 -5.92
C ASP A 504 -38.63 14.43 -5.96
N HIS A 505 -37.32 14.20 -6.10
CA HIS A 505 -36.26 15.21 -6.05
C HIS A 505 -35.25 15.09 -7.22
N PRO A 506 -35.70 15.19 -8.49
CA PRO A 506 -34.91 14.82 -9.68
C PRO A 506 -33.71 15.73 -9.96
N HIS A 507 -33.58 16.84 -9.24
CA HIS A 507 -32.49 17.80 -9.41
C HIS A 507 -31.40 17.69 -8.34
N GLN A 508 -31.58 16.82 -7.34
CA GLN A 508 -30.62 16.61 -6.27
C GLN A 508 -29.85 15.30 -6.54
N PRO A 509 -28.53 15.35 -6.79
CA PRO A 509 -27.71 14.15 -6.94
C PRO A 509 -27.75 13.28 -5.68
N ILE A 510 -27.69 11.97 -5.88
CA ILE A 510 -27.82 10.96 -4.83
C ILE A 510 -26.58 10.07 -4.78
N ILE A 511 -26.17 9.68 -3.57
CA ILE A 511 -25.08 8.77 -3.30
C ILE A 511 -25.42 7.87 -2.11
N GLY A 512 -25.00 6.62 -2.12
CA GLY A 512 -25.02 5.77 -0.93
C GLY A 512 -23.80 6.06 -0.06
N THR A 513 -23.96 6.78 1.06
CA THR A 513 -22.87 7.10 1.99
C THR A 513 -22.51 5.93 2.92
N GLU A 514 -23.43 4.99 3.12
CA GLU A 514 -23.21 3.76 3.86
C GLU A 514 -24.14 2.68 3.32
N MET A 515 -23.64 1.56 2.84
CA MET A 515 -24.43 0.54 2.15
C MET A 515 -23.98 -0.86 2.57
N GLY A 516 -24.84 -1.85 2.36
CA GLY A 516 -24.53 -3.23 2.77
C GLY A 516 -24.56 -3.36 4.30
N SER A 517 -23.42 -3.69 4.90
CA SER A 517 -23.28 -4.16 6.30
C SER A 517 -23.66 -5.63 6.50
N THR A 518 -23.35 -6.47 5.49
CA THR A 518 -23.28 -7.92 5.68
C THR A 518 -22.26 -8.24 6.77
N VAL A 519 -22.63 -9.14 7.69
CA VAL A 519 -21.79 -9.56 8.81
C VAL A 519 -21.25 -10.98 8.58
N THR A 520 -19.94 -11.15 8.62
CA THR A 520 -19.23 -12.40 8.30
C THR A 520 -17.95 -12.58 9.13
N THR A 521 -17.53 -13.82 9.37
CA THR A 521 -16.24 -14.16 10.00
C THR A 521 -15.37 -14.95 9.03
N ARG A 522 -14.14 -14.48 8.74
CA ARG A 522 -13.26 -15.08 7.72
C ARG A 522 -13.14 -16.60 7.86
N GLY A 523 -13.41 -17.34 6.79
CA GLY A 523 -13.20 -18.78 6.70
C GLY A 523 -14.14 -19.65 7.56
N ILE A 524 -15.12 -19.05 8.24
CA ILE A 524 -16.15 -19.76 8.99
C ILE A 524 -17.34 -20.00 8.07
N TYR A 525 -17.95 -21.19 8.05
CA TYR A 525 -19.09 -21.47 7.16
C TYR A 525 -20.27 -22.11 7.90
N SER A 526 -20.30 -21.94 9.21
CA SER A 526 -21.39 -22.33 10.09
C SER A 526 -21.50 -21.31 11.21
N TYR A 527 -22.72 -21.08 11.68
CA TYR A 527 -22.96 -20.25 12.86
C TYR A 527 -22.38 -20.92 14.12
N ASP A 528 -21.57 -20.19 14.88
CA ASP A 528 -21.01 -20.63 16.16
C ASP A 528 -21.42 -19.63 17.26
N SER A 529 -22.28 -20.05 18.18
CA SER A 529 -22.76 -19.21 19.27
C SER A 529 -21.79 -19.09 20.46
N ILE A 530 -20.79 -19.97 20.54
CA ILE A 530 -19.83 -19.99 21.66
C ILE A 530 -18.73 -18.97 21.38
N ASN A 531 -18.14 -19.07 20.20
CA ASN A 531 -17.14 -18.11 19.74
C ASN A 531 -17.77 -16.92 19.03
N CYS A 532 -19.10 -16.89 18.84
CA CYS A 532 -19.78 -15.78 18.17
C CYS A 532 -19.26 -15.53 16.74
N TYR A 533 -19.13 -16.61 15.96
CA TYR A 533 -18.75 -16.55 14.55
C TYR A 533 -19.94 -16.66 13.61
N LEU A 534 -19.84 -15.97 12.47
CA LEU A 534 -20.84 -15.96 11.41
C LEU A 534 -20.31 -16.62 10.14
N PRO A 535 -21.19 -17.28 9.35
CA PRO A 535 -20.82 -17.78 8.04
C PRO A 535 -20.25 -16.68 7.13
N ASP A 536 -19.15 -17.00 6.46
CA ASP A 536 -18.41 -16.18 5.50
C ASP A 536 -19.06 -16.26 4.12
N LEU A 537 -20.33 -15.87 4.07
CA LEU A 537 -21.16 -15.85 2.87
C LEU A 537 -22.12 -14.67 2.96
N ASP A 538 -22.59 -14.16 1.82
CA ASP A 538 -23.57 -13.07 1.77
C ASP A 538 -24.96 -13.60 2.17
N LEU A 539 -25.15 -13.85 3.45
CA LEU A 539 -26.34 -14.49 4.02
C LEU A 539 -27.08 -13.59 5.00
N THR A 540 -26.35 -12.86 5.83
CA THR A 540 -26.91 -12.14 6.98
C THR A 540 -26.39 -10.71 7.04
N ALA A 541 -27.30 -9.77 7.22
CA ALA A 541 -27.03 -8.39 7.56
C ALA A 541 -27.93 -8.01 8.76
N PRO A 542 -27.56 -6.99 9.57
CA PRO A 542 -28.43 -6.44 10.58
C PRO A 542 -29.77 -5.94 10.01
N TRP A 543 -30.80 -5.81 10.86
CA TRP A 543 -32.16 -5.48 10.41
C TRP A 543 -32.30 -4.11 9.73
N TRP A 544 -31.36 -3.19 9.96
CA TRP A 544 -31.33 -1.86 9.34
C TRP A 544 -30.55 -1.81 8.02
N ALA A 545 -29.87 -2.90 7.70
CA ALA A 545 -28.85 -3.02 6.67
C ALA A 545 -29.29 -4.03 5.60
N SER A 546 -28.39 -4.37 4.68
CA SER A 546 -28.67 -5.32 3.61
C SER A 546 -27.45 -6.10 3.15
N ARG A 547 -27.73 -7.11 2.34
CA ARG A 547 -26.72 -7.92 1.68
C ARG A 547 -26.14 -7.22 0.45
N ALA A 548 -24.95 -7.62 0.04
CA ALA A 548 -24.30 -7.06 -1.13
C ALA A 548 -25.08 -7.34 -2.43
N ASP A 549 -25.73 -8.51 -2.53
CA ASP A 549 -26.62 -8.89 -3.63
C ASP A 549 -27.96 -8.12 -3.68
N GLN A 550 -28.26 -7.30 -2.67
CA GLN A 550 -29.49 -6.50 -2.59
C GLN A 550 -29.26 -5.04 -2.98
N TRP A 551 -28.28 -4.37 -2.36
CA TRP A 551 -28.09 -2.93 -2.57
C TRP A 551 -27.31 -2.62 -3.86
N TRP A 552 -26.32 -3.46 -4.21
CA TRP A 552 -25.41 -3.15 -5.31
C TRP A 552 -26.12 -3.10 -6.67
N PRO A 553 -27.01 -4.03 -7.03
CA PRO A 553 -27.75 -3.96 -8.30
C PRO A 553 -28.49 -2.63 -8.49
N ILE A 554 -29.12 -2.11 -7.43
CA ILE A 554 -29.85 -0.83 -7.46
C ILE A 554 -28.90 0.30 -7.90
N VAL A 555 -27.71 0.39 -7.30
CA VAL A 555 -26.74 1.45 -7.61
C VAL A 555 -26.04 1.22 -8.96
N ALA A 556 -25.70 -0.03 -9.27
CA ALA A 556 -24.97 -0.41 -10.47
C ALA A 556 -25.77 -0.18 -11.76
N GLU A 557 -27.07 -0.41 -11.72
CA GLU A 557 -27.95 -0.39 -12.89
C GLU A 557 -28.56 1.00 -13.17
N ASN A 558 -28.56 1.89 -12.18
CA ASN A 558 -29.18 3.21 -12.27
C ASN A 558 -28.15 4.33 -12.46
N PRO A 559 -28.06 5.01 -13.62
CA PRO A 559 -27.08 6.07 -13.87
C PRO A 559 -27.11 7.24 -12.88
N TRP A 560 -28.29 7.59 -12.36
CA TRP A 560 -28.51 8.70 -11.42
C TRP A 560 -27.86 8.50 -10.05
N ALA A 561 -27.65 7.25 -9.62
CA ALA A 561 -26.96 6.94 -8.37
C ALA A 561 -25.45 7.13 -8.54
N ALA A 562 -24.80 8.09 -7.85
CA ALA A 562 -23.38 8.35 -8.04
C ALA A 562 -22.46 7.16 -7.68
N GLY A 563 -22.93 6.27 -6.81
CA GLY A 563 -22.19 5.12 -6.29
C GLY A 563 -22.63 4.79 -4.87
N GLY A 564 -21.86 3.97 -4.18
CA GLY A 564 -22.14 3.53 -2.81
C GLY A 564 -20.88 3.22 -2.02
N PHE A 565 -20.93 3.38 -0.70
CA PHE A 565 -19.82 3.11 0.21
C PHE A 565 -20.19 1.97 1.16
N ILE A 566 -19.53 0.82 1.05
CA ILE A 566 -19.88 -0.33 1.88
C ILE A 566 -19.49 -0.13 3.34
N TRP A 567 -20.29 -0.61 4.28
CA TRP A 567 -19.91 -0.76 5.68
C TRP A 567 -19.44 -2.21 5.89
N THR A 568 -18.15 -2.53 6.02
CA THR A 568 -16.96 -1.67 5.85
C THR A 568 -15.94 -2.32 4.91
N GLY A 569 -14.88 -1.59 4.54
CA GLY A 569 -13.78 -2.14 3.75
C GLY A 569 -12.90 -3.13 4.52
N MET A 570 -12.64 -2.86 5.81
CA MET A 570 -11.93 -3.74 6.74
C MET A 570 -12.67 -3.77 8.07
N ASP A 571 -12.60 -4.89 8.78
CA ASP A 571 -13.03 -4.93 10.18
C ASP A 571 -12.20 -3.97 11.03
N TYR A 572 -12.81 -3.53 12.11
CA TYR A 572 -12.22 -2.66 13.11
C TYR A 572 -12.53 -3.19 14.50
N MET A 573 -11.74 -2.77 15.49
CA MET A 573 -11.97 -3.11 16.88
C MET A 573 -13.19 -2.33 17.39
N GLY A 574 -14.01 -2.95 18.24
CA GLY A 574 -15.29 -2.39 18.66
C GLY A 574 -16.46 -2.77 17.76
N GLU A 575 -17.62 -2.21 18.09
CA GLU A 575 -18.91 -2.46 17.42
C GLU A 575 -19.13 -3.93 16.98
N PRO A 576 -19.09 -4.91 17.91
CA PRO A 576 -19.06 -6.34 17.58
C PRO A 576 -20.40 -6.92 17.09
N THR A 577 -21.27 -6.10 16.47
CA THR A 577 -22.58 -6.48 15.95
C THR A 577 -22.47 -7.72 15.04
N PRO A 578 -23.37 -8.71 15.17
CA PRO A 578 -24.59 -8.74 15.99
C PRO A 578 -24.36 -9.24 17.43
N PHE A 579 -23.10 -9.45 17.82
CA PHE A 579 -22.73 -10.05 19.08
C PHE A 579 -22.25 -9.03 20.11
N HIS A 580 -21.92 -9.57 21.27
CA HIS A 580 -21.27 -8.90 22.38
C HIS A 580 -20.03 -9.75 22.75
N TRP A 581 -19.52 -9.63 23.97
CA TRP A 581 -18.52 -10.53 24.53
C TRP A 581 -18.81 -12.00 24.18
N PRO A 582 -17.83 -12.79 23.71
CA PRO A 582 -16.39 -12.51 23.67
C PRO A 582 -15.89 -11.69 22.47
N ASN A 583 -16.76 -11.25 21.57
CA ASN A 583 -16.29 -10.49 20.40
C ASN A 583 -15.86 -9.08 20.78
N ILE A 584 -14.63 -8.74 20.39
CA ILE A 584 -13.99 -7.44 20.60
C ILE A 584 -13.86 -6.63 19.30
N GLY A 585 -14.16 -7.23 18.16
CA GLY A 585 -14.11 -6.58 16.84
C GLY A 585 -15.37 -6.79 16.02
N SER A 586 -15.52 -5.98 14.97
CA SER A 586 -16.65 -5.98 14.05
C SER A 586 -16.71 -7.23 13.18
N HIS A 587 -17.85 -7.43 12.52
CA HIS A 587 -18.04 -8.47 11.48
C HIS A 587 -18.31 -7.90 10.08
N PHE A 588 -18.35 -6.58 9.94
CA PHE A 588 -18.82 -5.86 8.75
C PHE A 588 -17.81 -5.85 7.59
N GLY A 589 -16.53 -5.96 7.88
CA GLY A 589 -15.47 -5.80 6.90
C GLY A 589 -15.54 -6.88 5.84
N VAL A 590 -15.42 -6.50 4.57
CA VAL A 590 -15.16 -7.46 3.46
C VAL A 590 -13.77 -8.08 3.57
N MET A 591 -12.89 -7.45 4.33
CA MET A 591 -11.64 -8.02 4.84
C MET A 591 -11.68 -8.01 6.37
N ASP A 592 -10.95 -8.93 6.99
CA ASP A 592 -10.74 -8.87 8.44
C ASP A 592 -9.81 -7.70 8.84
N GLN A 593 -9.56 -7.54 10.15
CA GLN A 593 -8.76 -6.43 10.69
C GLN A 593 -7.28 -6.48 10.26
N CYS A 594 -6.80 -7.61 9.73
CA CYS A 594 -5.44 -7.75 9.16
C CYS A 594 -5.41 -7.43 7.65
N GLY A 595 -6.58 -7.21 7.03
CA GLY A 595 -6.71 -7.03 5.58
C GLY A 595 -6.77 -8.35 4.79
N PHE A 596 -7.02 -9.48 5.46
CA PHE A 596 -7.24 -10.75 4.78
C PHE A 596 -8.66 -10.80 4.18
N PRO A 597 -8.81 -11.16 2.89
CA PRO A 597 -10.13 -11.28 2.26
C PRO A 597 -11.06 -12.26 2.98
N LYS A 598 -12.30 -11.83 3.18
CA LYS A 598 -13.46 -12.70 3.41
C LYS A 598 -14.12 -13.04 2.07
N ASN A 599 -15.13 -13.91 2.04
CA ASN A 599 -15.78 -14.29 0.79
C ASN A 599 -16.39 -13.08 0.06
N LEU A 600 -17.00 -12.15 0.82
CA LEU A 600 -17.67 -10.98 0.28
C LEU A 600 -16.74 -10.04 -0.51
N TYR A 601 -15.43 -10.07 -0.24
CA TYR A 601 -14.41 -9.39 -1.04
C TYR A 601 -14.52 -9.77 -2.52
N TYR A 602 -14.67 -11.06 -2.82
CA TYR A 602 -14.66 -11.56 -4.20
C TYR A 602 -15.96 -11.27 -4.94
N TYR A 603 -17.08 -11.13 -4.23
CA TYR A 603 -18.31 -10.59 -4.82
C TYR A 603 -18.06 -9.18 -5.35
N TYR A 604 -17.57 -8.27 -4.51
CA TYR A 604 -17.28 -6.90 -4.96
C TYR A 604 -16.21 -6.88 -6.03
N GLN A 605 -15.12 -7.64 -5.88
CA GLN A 605 -14.07 -7.72 -6.90
C GLN A 605 -14.60 -8.16 -8.26
N SER A 606 -15.53 -9.13 -8.31
CA SER A 606 -16.11 -9.58 -9.57
C SER A 606 -16.85 -8.45 -10.32
N TRP A 607 -17.54 -7.56 -9.60
CA TRP A 607 -18.36 -6.51 -10.22
C TRP A 607 -17.67 -5.14 -10.31
N TRP A 608 -16.68 -4.89 -9.46
CA TRP A 608 -15.96 -3.62 -9.39
C TRP A 608 -14.68 -3.63 -10.21
N ASP A 609 -14.05 -4.80 -10.34
CA ASP A 609 -12.89 -4.99 -11.20
C ASP A 609 -13.26 -5.68 -12.51
N THR A 610 -13.41 -4.87 -13.56
CA THR A 610 -13.74 -5.38 -14.90
C THR A 610 -12.52 -5.89 -15.67
N THR A 611 -11.32 -5.69 -15.14
CA THR A 611 -10.06 -5.96 -15.83
C THR A 611 -9.42 -7.29 -15.45
N LEU A 612 -9.81 -7.88 -14.30
CA LEU A 612 -9.36 -9.20 -13.86
C LEU A 612 -10.46 -10.26 -14.07
N PRO A 613 -10.13 -11.46 -14.56
CA PRO A 613 -10.99 -12.61 -14.37
C PRO A 613 -11.03 -12.98 -12.89
N VAL A 614 -12.22 -12.90 -12.29
CA VAL A 614 -12.46 -13.28 -10.89
C VAL A 614 -13.20 -14.60 -10.89
N LEU A 615 -12.71 -15.59 -10.13
CA LEU A 615 -13.37 -16.88 -9.92
C LEU A 615 -12.98 -17.43 -8.55
N ASN A 616 -13.82 -17.17 -7.56
CA ASN A 616 -13.65 -17.62 -6.19
C ASN A 616 -14.63 -18.76 -5.87
N ILE A 617 -14.17 -19.73 -5.09
CA ILE A 617 -14.98 -20.87 -4.61
C ILE A 617 -15.03 -20.80 -3.09
N ALA A 618 -16.23 -20.77 -2.53
CA ALA A 618 -16.48 -20.97 -1.11
C ALA A 618 -17.53 -22.06 -0.90
N PRO A 619 -17.53 -22.78 0.23
CA PRO A 619 -16.57 -22.73 1.34
C PRO A 619 -15.26 -23.45 1.00
N HIS A 620 -14.32 -23.50 1.96
CA HIS A 620 -13.17 -24.41 1.87
C HIS A 620 -13.62 -25.90 1.78
N TRP A 621 -12.75 -26.80 1.31
CA TRP A 621 -13.09 -28.23 1.12
C TRP A 621 -12.59 -29.18 2.22
N ASN A 622 -12.47 -28.68 3.46
CA ASN A 622 -12.04 -29.45 4.64
C ASN A 622 -13.20 -29.75 5.59
N TRP A 623 -13.91 -30.85 5.36
CA TRP A 623 -15.03 -31.32 6.20
C TRP A 623 -14.73 -32.69 6.82
N LEU A 624 -13.59 -32.80 7.50
CA LEU A 624 -13.11 -34.05 8.07
C LEU A 624 -14.20 -34.71 8.93
N ASN A 625 -14.38 -36.02 8.76
CA ASN A 625 -15.39 -36.83 9.46
C ASN A 625 -16.86 -36.52 9.14
N ARG A 626 -17.15 -35.76 8.09
CA ARG A 626 -18.51 -35.44 7.63
C ARG A 626 -18.81 -35.94 6.22
N TRP A 627 -18.47 -37.20 5.91
CA TRP A 627 -18.77 -37.80 4.61
C TRP A 627 -20.26 -37.72 4.25
N GLY A 628 -20.55 -37.26 3.03
CA GLY A 628 -21.93 -37.09 2.58
C GLY A 628 -22.66 -35.86 3.11
N PHE A 629 -22.00 -34.99 3.90
CA PHE A 629 -22.48 -33.64 4.15
C PHE A 629 -22.65 -32.90 2.82
N GLU A 630 -23.72 -32.12 2.65
CA GLU A 630 -24.00 -31.42 1.39
C GLU A 630 -23.92 -29.90 1.60
N PRO A 631 -22.71 -29.31 1.71
CA PRO A 631 -22.58 -27.86 1.77
C PRO A 631 -23.08 -27.22 0.47
N GLU A 632 -23.57 -25.99 0.59
CA GLU A 632 -23.80 -25.13 -0.56
C GLU A 632 -22.48 -24.49 -0.97
N VAL A 633 -22.01 -24.80 -2.17
CA VAL A 633 -20.84 -24.20 -2.80
C VAL A 633 -21.27 -22.93 -3.52
N TRP A 634 -20.70 -21.81 -3.13
CA TRP A 634 -20.87 -20.50 -3.72
C TRP A 634 -19.72 -20.19 -4.66
N ILE A 635 -20.05 -19.56 -5.79
CA ILE A 635 -19.07 -19.05 -6.75
C ILE A 635 -19.31 -17.56 -6.95
N ASP A 636 -18.26 -16.78 -6.69
CA ASP A 636 -18.17 -15.35 -7.00
C ASP A 636 -17.30 -15.17 -8.24
N SER A 637 -17.86 -14.63 -9.32
CA SER A 637 -17.15 -14.55 -10.58
C SER A 637 -17.70 -13.45 -11.50
N ASN A 638 -16.86 -13.01 -12.43
CA ASN A 638 -17.28 -12.18 -13.55
C ASN A 638 -17.16 -12.90 -14.90
N ALA A 639 -17.12 -14.23 -14.87
CA ALA A 639 -17.26 -15.11 -16.03
C ALA A 639 -18.70 -15.09 -16.57
N ASP A 640 -18.90 -15.26 -17.88
CA ASP A 640 -20.22 -15.41 -18.49
C ASP A 640 -20.93 -16.70 -18.02
N SER A 641 -20.14 -17.77 -17.80
CA SER A 641 -20.63 -19.04 -17.25
C SER A 641 -19.56 -19.77 -16.46
N VAL A 642 -19.98 -20.66 -15.57
CA VAL A 642 -19.10 -21.50 -14.76
C VAL A 642 -19.53 -22.96 -14.82
N ASN A 643 -18.60 -23.86 -15.14
CA ASN A 643 -18.73 -25.30 -14.97
C ASN A 643 -18.06 -25.73 -13.65
N LEU A 644 -18.74 -26.55 -12.85
CA LEU A 644 -18.20 -27.04 -11.57
C LEU A 644 -17.98 -28.55 -11.65
N LYS A 645 -16.83 -29.03 -11.15
CA LYS A 645 -16.48 -30.46 -11.09
C LYS A 645 -15.99 -30.84 -9.70
N LEU A 646 -16.36 -32.04 -9.25
CA LEU A 646 -15.81 -32.66 -8.04
C LEU A 646 -15.12 -33.97 -8.43
N ASN A 647 -13.83 -34.09 -8.13
CA ASN A 647 -13.03 -35.28 -8.47
C ASN A 647 -13.17 -35.69 -9.96
N GLY A 648 -13.21 -34.69 -10.85
CA GLY A 648 -13.39 -34.88 -12.30
C GLY A 648 -14.84 -35.14 -12.74
N LYS A 649 -15.76 -35.41 -11.82
CA LYS A 649 -17.19 -35.57 -12.12
C LYS A 649 -17.83 -34.20 -12.36
N ASP A 650 -18.43 -34.04 -13.53
CA ASP A 650 -19.16 -32.83 -13.91
C ASP A 650 -20.44 -32.66 -13.07
N LEU A 651 -20.58 -31.49 -12.45
CA LEU A 651 -21.75 -31.06 -11.67
C LEU A 651 -22.63 -30.06 -12.45
N GLY A 652 -22.27 -29.78 -13.71
CA GLY A 652 -23.01 -28.96 -14.65
C GLY A 652 -22.50 -27.52 -14.75
N THR A 653 -22.88 -26.88 -15.86
CA THR A 653 -22.58 -25.48 -16.16
C THR A 653 -23.77 -24.58 -15.82
N ARG A 654 -23.49 -23.41 -15.26
CA ARG A 654 -24.50 -22.35 -15.02
C ARG A 654 -24.03 -21.02 -15.58
N LEU A 655 -24.96 -20.26 -16.15
CA LEU A 655 -24.74 -18.88 -16.59
C LEU A 655 -24.72 -17.97 -15.37
N ILE A 656 -23.81 -16.99 -15.34
CA ILE A 656 -23.86 -15.96 -14.32
C ILE A 656 -24.87 -14.88 -14.71
N GLN A 657 -25.64 -14.43 -13.73
CA GLN A 657 -26.37 -13.17 -13.87
C GLN A 657 -25.51 -12.06 -13.26
N LYS A 658 -25.48 -10.90 -13.92
CA LYS A 658 -24.71 -9.75 -13.42
C LYS A 658 -25.16 -9.40 -12.00
N ASN A 659 -24.21 -9.05 -11.14
CA ASN A 659 -24.42 -8.68 -9.73
C ASN A 659 -25.02 -9.82 -8.86
N GLN A 660 -24.80 -11.10 -9.20
CA GLN A 660 -25.29 -12.25 -8.42
C GLN A 660 -24.19 -13.28 -8.14
N HIS A 661 -24.48 -14.20 -7.20
CA HIS A 661 -23.66 -15.36 -6.89
C HIS A 661 -24.22 -16.63 -7.58
N LEU A 662 -23.36 -17.59 -7.91
CA LEU A 662 -23.80 -18.93 -8.28
C LEU A 662 -23.72 -19.90 -7.09
N LYS A 663 -24.62 -20.88 -7.04
CA LYS A 663 -24.76 -21.80 -5.90
C LYS A 663 -24.98 -23.25 -6.35
N TRP A 664 -24.25 -24.21 -5.80
CA TRP A 664 -24.47 -25.64 -6.00
C TRP A 664 -24.61 -26.35 -4.66
N LYS A 665 -25.54 -27.29 -4.54
CA LYS A 665 -25.50 -28.27 -3.44
C LYS A 665 -24.58 -29.41 -3.87
N VAL A 666 -23.48 -29.58 -3.16
CA VAL A 666 -22.45 -30.55 -3.54
C VAL A 666 -22.25 -31.52 -2.39
N LYS A 667 -22.46 -32.81 -2.66
CA LYS A 667 -22.19 -33.86 -1.67
C LYS A 667 -20.68 -33.96 -1.45
N TYR A 668 -20.27 -33.71 -0.21
CA TYR A 668 -18.87 -33.71 0.19
C TYR A 668 -18.24 -35.08 0.00
N GLU A 669 -17.19 -35.09 -0.81
CA GLU A 669 -16.21 -36.13 -0.98
C GLU A 669 -14.83 -35.46 -0.89
N PRO A 670 -13.90 -35.98 -0.07
CA PRO A 670 -12.54 -35.46 -0.03
C PRO A 670 -11.91 -35.46 -1.43
N GLY A 671 -11.18 -34.41 -1.76
CA GLY A 671 -10.49 -34.30 -3.04
C GLY A 671 -10.51 -32.89 -3.61
N LEU A 672 -10.68 -32.78 -4.92
CA LEU A 672 -10.57 -31.52 -5.68
C LEU A 672 -11.95 -31.07 -6.15
N LEU A 673 -12.32 -29.85 -5.75
CA LEU A 673 -13.42 -29.10 -6.35
C LEU A 673 -12.83 -28.05 -7.30
N GLU A 674 -13.21 -28.13 -8.56
CA GLU A 674 -12.69 -27.30 -9.65
C GLU A 674 -13.82 -26.50 -10.28
N ALA A 675 -13.65 -25.19 -10.40
CA ALA A 675 -14.53 -24.31 -11.15
C ALA A 675 -13.80 -23.83 -12.42
N LYS A 676 -14.47 -23.93 -13.56
CA LYS A 676 -14.01 -23.40 -14.86
C LYS A 676 -14.92 -22.26 -15.29
N GLY A 677 -14.38 -21.05 -15.28
CA GLY A 677 -15.06 -19.84 -15.75
C GLY A 677 -14.76 -19.58 -17.22
N TYR A 678 -15.76 -19.13 -17.96
CA TYR A 678 -15.65 -18.74 -19.36
C TYR A 678 -16.01 -17.27 -19.51
N LYS A 679 -15.11 -16.44 -20.06
CA LYS A 679 -15.36 -15.01 -20.30
C LYS A 679 -14.82 -14.60 -21.66
N ASN A 680 -15.67 -14.08 -22.55
CA ASN A 680 -15.27 -13.64 -23.90
C ASN A 680 -14.45 -14.71 -24.68
N GLY A 681 -14.81 -15.99 -24.53
CA GLY A 681 -14.09 -17.11 -25.16
C GLY A 681 -12.80 -17.54 -24.46
N PHE A 682 -12.40 -16.90 -23.36
CA PHE A 682 -11.27 -17.33 -22.52
C PHE A 682 -11.75 -18.20 -21.36
N GLU A 683 -11.13 -19.38 -21.20
CA GLU A 683 -11.29 -20.25 -20.03
C GLU A 683 -10.28 -19.86 -18.93
N PHE A 684 -10.71 -19.89 -17.68
CA PHE A 684 -9.85 -19.76 -16.50
C PHE A 684 -10.38 -20.60 -15.34
N ILE A 685 -9.48 -21.05 -14.46
CA ILE A 685 -9.77 -22.11 -13.49
C ILE A 685 -9.49 -21.63 -12.06
N SER A 686 -10.34 -22.06 -11.14
CA SER A 686 -10.13 -21.96 -9.70
C SER A 686 -10.30 -23.34 -9.07
N LYS A 687 -9.53 -23.62 -8.02
CA LYS A 687 -9.46 -24.94 -7.39
C LYS A 687 -9.43 -24.80 -5.88
N ILE A 688 -10.22 -25.62 -5.20
CA ILE A 688 -10.11 -25.86 -3.76
C ILE A 688 -9.95 -27.35 -3.52
N GLU A 689 -9.07 -27.71 -2.59
CA GLU A 689 -8.74 -29.09 -2.31
C GLU A 689 -8.85 -29.39 -0.83
N THR A 690 -9.27 -30.61 -0.49
CA THR A 690 -9.15 -31.11 0.88
C THR A 690 -7.67 -31.22 1.26
N THR A 691 -7.25 -30.48 2.28
CA THR A 691 -5.86 -30.50 2.75
C THR A 691 -5.59 -31.61 3.75
N GLY A 692 -4.30 -31.99 3.84
CA GLY A 692 -3.79 -32.74 4.99
C GLY A 692 -3.64 -31.86 6.24
N PRO A 693 -3.08 -32.42 7.34
CA PRO A 693 -2.68 -31.63 8.49
C PRO A 693 -1.60 -30.61 8.11
N ALA A 694 -1.54 -29.50 8.85
CA ALA A 694 -0.48 -28.51 8.70
C ALA A 694 0.90 -29.17 8.91
N PHE A 695 1.85 -28.79 8.07
CA PHE A 695 3.20 -29.36 8.02
C PHE A 695 4.31 -28.31 8.12
N GLU A 696 4.13 -27.16 7.48
CA GLU A 696 5.12 -26.08 7.49
C GLU A 696 4.44 -24.71 7.56
N LEU A 697 5.15 -23.73 8.11
CA LEU A 697 4.78 -22.33 8.02
C LEU A 697 5.27 -21.74 6.69
N VAL A 698 4.59 -20.70 6.23
CA VAL A 698 4.97 -19.86 5.09
C VAL A 698 4.98 -18.42 5.56
N VAL A 699 6.04 -17.69 5.22
CA VAL A 699 6.22 -16.26 5.52
C VAL A 699 6.20 -15.49 4.20
N SER A 700 5.34 -14.48 4.10
CA SER A 700 5.15 -13.68 2.89
C SER A 700 5.13 -12.19 3.25
N PRO A 701 6.28 -11.50 3.23
CA PRO A 701 6.32 -10.05 3.35
C PRO A 701 5.72 -9.40 2.10
N HIS A 702 5.05 -8.25 2.25
CA HIS A 702 4.48 -7.53 1.09
C HIS A 702 5.55 -6.85 0.20
N LYS A 703 6.75 -6.62 0.76
CA LYS A 703 7.96 -6.13 0.08
C LYS A 703 9.21 -6.61 0.84
N THR A 704 10.36 -6.70 0.18
CA THR A 704 11.64 -7.11 0.79
C THR A 704 12.70 -6.03 0.75
N THR A 705 12.42 -4.89 0.13
CA THR A 705 13.24 -3.68 0.21
C THR A 705 12.54 -2.61 1.05
N ALA A 706 13.25 -1.98 1.99
CA ALA A 706 12.74 -0.90 2.82
C ALA A 706 13.77 0.21 3.05
N ILE A 707 13.33 1.38 3.51
CA ILE A 707 14.20 2.50 3.87
C ILE A 707 14.53 2.44 5.37
N ALA A 708 15.81 2.53 5.72
CA ALA A 708 16.27 2.61 7.11
C ALA A 708 16.12 4.04 7.64
N ASN A 709 14.88 4.47 7.88
CA ASN A 709 14.54 5.81 8.37
C ASN A 709 13.76 5.81 9.70
N SER A 710 13.69 4.67 10.40
CA SER A 710 12.88 4.46 11.62
C SER A 710 11.36 4.50 11.45
N THR A 711 10.83 4.77 10.26
CA THR A 711 9.39 4.93 10.02
C THR A 711 8.84 3.94 9.00
N ASP A 712 9.67 3.45 8.08
CA ASP A 712 9.25 2.47 7.08
C ASP A 712 8.84 1.14 7.74
N VAL A 713 7.77 0.55 7.23
CA VAL A 713 7.15 -0.66 7.78
C VAL A 713 7.03 -1.77 6.74
N ILE A 714 7.14 -3.00 7.21
CA ILE A 714 6.86 -4.20 6.44
C ILE A 714 5.79 -5.03 7.15
N VAL A 715 4.65 -5.20 6.47
CA VAL A 715 3.62 -6.19 6.81
C VAL A 715 4.07 -7.55 6.32
N VAL A 716 4.10 -8.51 7.24
CA VAL A 716 4.48 -9.92 7.01
C VAL A 716 3.29 -10.80 7.32
N ASN A 717 2.77 -11.48 6.30
CA ASN A 717 1.71 -12.46 6.45
C ASN A 717 2.32 -13.85 6.69
N ILE A 718 1.71 -14.61 7.60
CA ILE A 718 2.12 -15.98 7.93
C ILE A 718 0.93 -16.90 7.69
N SER A 719 1.18 -18.02 7.01
CA SER A 719 0.21 -19.09 6.83
C SER A 719 0.77 -20.46 7.20
N ALA A 720 -0.10 -21.44 7.40
CA ALA A 720 0.29 -22.85 7.51
C ALA A 720 -0.18 -23.63 6.28
N VAL A 721 0.71 -24.47 5.74
CA VAL A 721 0.41 -25.33 4.59
C VAL A 721 0.66 -26.80 4.91
N ASP A 722 -0.01 -27.70 4.18
CA ASP A 722 0.20 -29.15 4.27
C ASP A 722 1.43 -29.62 3.47
N THR A 723 1.70 -30.94 3.47
CA THR A 723 2.83 -31.51 2.70
C THR A 723 2.71 -31.33 1.18
N GLY A 724 1.52 -31.01 0.68
CA GLY A 724 1.26 -30.63 -0.71
C GLY A 724 1.44 -29.13 -0.97
N GLY A 725 1.79 -28.32 0.04
CA GLY A 725 1.90 -26.87 -0.08
C GLY A 725 0.56 -26.14 -0.18
N ARG A 726 -0.55 -26.78 0.22
CA ARG A 726 -1.89 -26.18 0.21
C ARG A 726 -2.14 -25.53 1.57
N GLU A 727 -2.61 -24.28 1.58
CA GLU A 727 -3.00 -23.59 2.83
C GLU A 727 -4.04 -24.40 3.59
N VAL A 728 -3.77 -24.67 4.88
CA VAL A 728 -4.68 -25.43 5.74
C VAL A 728 -5.69 -24.45 6.35
N PRO A 729 -6.94 -24.43 5.86
CA PRO A 729 -7.89 -23.37 6.20
C PRO A 729 -8.34 -23.45 7.66
N THR A 730 -8.11 -24.56 8.35
CA THR A 730 -8.54 -24.79 9.74
C THR A 730 -7.39 -24.71 10.75
N ALA A 731 -6.17 -24.34 10.34
CA ALA A 731 -5.02 -24.32 11.24
C ALA A 731 -5.09 -23.12 12.20
N ASN A 732 -4.91 -23.39 13.50
CA ASN A 732 -4.97 -22.37 14.56
C ASN A 732 -3.74 -22.42 15.49
N ASN A 733 -2.60 -22.90 14.99
CA ASN A 733 -1.37 -23.06 15.77
C ASN A 733 -0.89 -21.72 16.32
N ARG A 734 -0.34 -21.71 17.54
CA ARG A 734 0.31 -20.54 18.12
C ARG A 734 1.71 -20.37 17.56
N VAL A 735 1.97 -19.28 16.85
CA VAL A 735 3.25 -19.01 16.18
C VAL A 735 4.06 -18.00 16.99
N ARG A 736 5.36 -18.25 17.14
CA ARG A 736 6.34 -17.35 17.75
C ARG A 736 7.18 -16.67 16.68
N PHE A 737 7.53 -15.42 16.92
CA PHE A 737 8.23 -14.58 15.96
C PHE A 737 9.57 -14.10 16.50
N LYS A 738 10.56 -14.05 15.62
CA LYS A 738 11.89 -13.52 15.91
C LYS A 738 12.32 -12.59 14.79
N VAL A 739 12.87 -11.44 15.16
CA VAL A 739 13.49 -10.47 14.26
C VAL A 739 14.96 -10.29 14.63
N THR A 740 15.82 -10.15 13.63
CA THR A 740 17.26 -9.90 13.75
C THR A 740 17.66 -8.76 12.81
N GLY A 741 18.71 -8.01 13.16
CA GLY A 741 19.10 -6.81 12.44
C GLY A 741 18.39 -5.54 12.93
N PRO A 742 18.58 -4.41 12.23
CA PRO A 742 18.07 -3.10 12.65
C PRO A 742 16.57 -2.96 12.35
N ALA A 743 15.72 -3.69 13.08
CA ALA A 743 14.26 -3.59 13.01
C ALA A 743 13.60 -4.08 14.31
N LYS A 744 12.33 -3.71 14.53
CA LYS A 744 11.52 -4.20 15.65
C LYS A 744 10.14 -4.64 15.18
N ILE A 745 9.56 -5.63 15.84
CA ILE A 745 8.13 -5.93 15.70
C ILE A 745 7.36 -4.86 16.47
N ILE A 746 6.35 -4.27 15.83
CA ILE A 746 5.51 -3.23 16.45
C ILE A 746 4.07 -3.65 16.64
N GLY A 747 3.62 -4.79 16.08
CA GLY A 747 2.28 -5.30 16.29
C GLY A 747 2.05 -6.66 15.63
N VAL A 748 1.09 -7.42 16.16
CA VAL A 748 0.66 -8.72 15.61
C VAL A 748 -0.87 -8.83 15.64
N GLY A 749 -1.43 -9.62 14.73
CA GLY A 749 -2.87 -9.85 14.64
C GLY A 749 -3.23 -11.08 13.81
N ASN A 750 -4.49 -11.53 13.88
CA ASN A 750 -4.98 -12.65 13.07
C ASN A 750 -6.40 -12.43 12.49
N GLY A 751 -7.10 -11.36 12.89
CA GLY A 751 -8.44 -11.04 12.40
C GLY A 751 -9.57 -11.89 12.99
N ASP A 752 -9.29 -12.65 14.06
CA ASP A 752 -10.32 -13.32 14.84
C ASP A 752 -11.06 -12.27 15.73
N PRO A 753 -12.36 -12.01 15.49
CA PRO A 753 -13.10 -11.00 16.26
C PRO A 753 -13.27 -11.37 17.74
N SER A 754 -12.97 -12.61 18.14
CA SER A 754 -13.14 -13.14 19.50
C SER A 754 -11.80 -13.37 20.21
N SER A 755 -10.68 -13.11 19.54
CA SER A 755 -9.35 -13.31 20.12
C SER A 755 -9.04 -12.26 21.17
N HIS A 756 -8.67 -12.70 22.37
CA HIS A 756 -8.16 -11.82 23.44
C HIS A 756 -6.63 -11.89 23.57
N GLU A 757 -5.93 -12.47 22.59
CA GLU A 757 -4.47 -12.50 22.60
C GLU A 757 -3.88 -11.07 22.48
N PRO A 758 -2.78 -10.74 23.20
CA PRO A 758 -2.21 -9.40 23.19
C PRO A 758 -1.68 -8.96 21.81
N ASP A 759 -2.16 -7.81 21.34
CA ASP A 759 -1.74 -7.14 20.09
C ASP A 759 -0.32 -6.58 20.16
N LYS A 760 0.10 -6.23 21.38
CA LYS A 760 1.48 -5.88 21.74
C LYS A 760 2.00 -6.93 22.70
N CYS A 761 3.19 -7.45 22.42
CA CYS A 761 3.89 -8.38 23.30
C CYS A 761 5.15 -7.71 23.86
N GLU A 762 5.63 -8.20 25.00
CA GLU A 762 6.97 -7.84 25.47
C GLU A 762 8.03 -8.28 24.45
N THR A 763 9.11 -7.52 24.37
CA THR A 763 10.21 -7.81 23.44
C THR A 763 10.76 -9.22 23.68
N GLY A 764 10.83 -10.02 22.63
CA GLY A 764 11.28 -11.42 22.69
C GLY A 764 10.15 -12.44 22.97
N LEU A 765 8.94 -11.98 23.30
CA LEU A 765 7.77 -12.84 23.55
C LEU A 765 6.68 -12.70 22.46
N TRP A 766 7.04 -12.14 21.30
CA TRP A 766 6.12 -11.94 20.18
C TRP A 766 5.54 -13.26 19.67
N GLN A 767 4.21 -13.35 19.70
CA GLN A 767 3.47 -14.53 19.26
C GLN A 767 2.03 -14.18 18.87
N ARG A 768 1.43 -15.01 18.02
CA ARG A 768 0.01 -14.93 17.65
C ARG A 768 -0.47 -16.28 17.13
N SER A 769 -1.68 -16.68 17.51
CA SER A 769 -2.30 -17.86 16.89
C SER A 769 -2.73 -17.58 15.47
N LEU A 770 -2.54 -18.55 14.59
CA LEU A 770 -3.24 -18.57 13.31
C LEU A 770 -4.75 -18.55 13.59
N PHE A 771 -5.49 -17.84 12.74
CA PHE A 771 -6.95 -17.92 12.67
C PHE A 771 -7.33 -18.31 11.25
N GLN A 772 -7.98 -19.47 11.11
CA GLN A 772 -8.28 -20.07 9.82
C GLN A 772 -7.05 -20.09 8.89
N GLY A 773 -5.92 -20.57 9.44
CA GLY A 773 -4.67 -20.74 8.73
C GLY A 773 -3.75 -19.52 8.63
N LYS A 774 -4.14 -18.33 9.11
CA LYS A 774 -3.37 -17.09 8.88
C LYS A 774 -3.17 -16.22 10.12
N CYS A 775 -2.02 -15.54 10.21
CA CYS A 775 -1.79 -14.40 11.09
C CYS A 775 -0.83 -13.39 10.44
N GLN A 776 -0.63 -12.23 11.07
CA GLN A 776 0.14 -11.11 10.53
C GLN A 776 1.06 -10.50 11.60
N VAL A 777 2.23 -10.03 11.15
CA VAL A 777 3.22 -9.31 11.93
C VAL A 777 3.60 -8.02 11.22
N ILE A 778 3.80 -6.94 11.96
CA ILE A 778 4.23 -5.64 11.42
C ILE A 778 5.63 -5.33 11.95
N LEU A 779 6.57 -5.18 11.04
CA LEU A 779 7.96 -4.81 11.31
C LEU A 779 8.16 -3.31 11.03
N GLN A 780 8.84 -2.61 11.93
CA GLN A 780 9.33 -1.25 11.71
C GLN A 780 10.84 -1.29 11.55
N MET A 781 11.35 -0.66 10.49
CA MET A 781 12.79 -0.59 10.23
C MET A 781 13.49 0.35 11.21
N GLY A 782 14.78 0.13 11.45
CA GLY A 782 15.64 1.05 12.19
C GLY A 782 16.15 2.20 11.32
N ASP A 783 17.16 2.93 11.80
CA ASP A 783 17.84 4.03 11.09
C ASP A 783 19.15 3.62 10.40
N THR A 784 19.59 2.38 10.62
CA THR A 784 20.84 1.85 10.10
C THR A 784 20.56 0.87 8.95
N PRO A 785 21.12 1.09 7.74
CA PRO A 785 21.01 0.15 6.63
C PRO A 785 21.65 -1.20 6.94
N GLY A 786 21.07 -2.29 6.41
CA GLY A 786 21.56 -3.65 6.61
C GLY A 786 20.55 -4.71 6.19
N LYS A 787 20.84 -5.95 6.58
CA LYS A 787 19.92 -7.08 6.41
C LYS A 787 19.08 -7.26 7.66
N VAL A 788 17.78 -7.39 7.48
CA VAL A 788 16.81 -7.70 8.54
C VAL A 788 16.29 -9.11 8.30
N GLY A 789 16.54 -10.02 9.24
CA GLY A 789 16.04 -11.38 9.19
C GLY A 789 14.78 -11.52 10.04
N PHE A 790 13.74 -12.15 9.50
CA PHE A 790 12.51 -12.50 10.21
C PHE A 790 12.27 -14.01 10.16
N GLU A 791 11.89 -14.59 11.30
CA GLU A 791 11.61 -16.03 11.45
C GLU A 791 10.28 -16.23 12.19
N ALA A 792 9.46 -17.16 11.70
CA ALA A 792 8.24 -17.65 12.32
C ALA A 792 8.38 -19.14 12.62
N SER A 793 8.07 -19.54 13.86
CA SER A 793 8.19 -20.93 14.30
C SER A 793 7.03 -21.34 15.21
N THR A 794 6.64 -22.61 15.15
CA THR A 794 5.69 -23.22 16.09
C THR A 794 6.07 -24.67 16.31
N GLU A 795 5.61 -25.26 17.41
CA GLU A 795 5.88 -26.67 17.69
C GLU A 795 5.14 -27.56 16.67
N GLY A 796 5.86 -28.53 16.10
CA GLY A 796 5.29 -29.52 15.18
C GLY A 796 5.21 -29.09 13.71
N LEU A 797 5.53 -27.85 13.35
CA LEU A 797 5.63 -27.39 11.96
C LEU A 797 7.06 -26.97 11.61
N TRP A 798 7.45 -27.12 10.34
CA TRP A 798 8.71 -26.53 9.86
C TRP A 798 8.65 -25.00 9.93
N PRO A 799 9.70 -24.34 10.45
CA PRO A 799 9.74 -22.88 10.53
C PRO A 799 9.92 -22.26 9.15
N ALA A 800 9.54 -20.98 9.03
CA ALA A 800 9.77 -20.19 7.84
C ALA A 800 10.50 -18.89 8.19
N SER A 801 11.24 -18.37 7.22
CA SER A 801 11.99 -17.12 7.38
C SER A 801 12.04 -16.33 6.08
N THR A 802 12.31 -15.04 6.20
CA THR A 802 12.58 -14.13 5.08
C THR A 802 13.66 -13.15 5.47
N GLU A 803 14.40 -12.66 4.47
CA GLU A 803 15.35 -11.57 4.60
C GLU A 803 14.78 -10.31 3.94
N ILE A 804 15.08 -9.16 4.53
CA ILE A 804 14.70 -7.83 4.07
C ILE A 804 15.99 -7.00 3.93
N HIS A 805 16.14 -6.31 2.81
CA HIS A 805 17.23 -5.38 2.54
C HIS A 805 16.79 -3.96 2.89
N THR A 806 17.57 -3.26 3.73
CA THR A 806 17.30 -1.86 4.03
C THR A 806 18.28 -0.91 3.35
N LEU A 807 17.74 0.15 2.78
CA LEU A 807 18.46 1.20 2.06
C LEU A 807 18.72 2.40 2.98
N PRO A 808 19.76 3.22 2.70
CA PRO A 808 19.98 4.48 3.42
C PRO A 808 18.76 5.40 3.43
N ALA A 809 18.54 6.15 4.51
CA ALA A 809 17.49 7.16 4.60
C ALA A 809 17.58 8.25 3.51
N SER A 810 18.77 8.46 2.93
CA SER A 810 18.99 9.37 1.80
C SER A 810 18.56 8.80 0.44
N PHE A 811 18.15 7.54 0.38
CA PHE A 811 17.64 6.95 -0.85
C PHE A 811 16.27 7.54 -1.17
N HIS A 812 16.11 8.03 -2.40
CA HIS A 812 14.84 8.56 -2.89
C HIS A 812 14.37 7.72 -4.08
N ASN A 813 13.14 7.21 -3.98
CA ASN A 813 12.48 6.55 -5.10
C ASN A 813 12.13 7.59 -6.19
N ILE A 814 12.44 7.28 -7.44
CA ILE A 814 12.24 8.20 -8.57
C ILE A 814 11.29 7.56 -9.56
N ALA A 815 10.15 8.21 -9.83
CA ALA A 815 9.23 7.76 -10.88
C ALA A 815 9.73 8.22 -12.26
N PRO A 816 9.64 7.37 -13.30
CA PRO A 816 10.03 7.75 -14.65
C PRO A 816 9.10 8.82 -15.23
N ALA A 817 9.64 9.67 -16.10
CA ALA A 817 8.87 10.50 -17.00
C ALA A 817 8.23 9.62 -18.10
N ILE A 818 7.09 10.05 -18.64
CA ILE A 818 6.34 9.24 -19.63
C ILE A 818 7.20 8.93 -20.86
N ASP A 819 8.01 9.90 -21.31
CA ASP A 819 8.90 9.75 -22.47
C ASP A 819 10.10 8.82 -22.23
N GLN A 820 10.37 8.44 -20.97
CA GLN A 820 11.38 7.45 -20.62
C GLN A 820 10.89 6.01 -20.77
N ILE A 821 9.57 5.79 -20.82
CA ILE A 821 8.99 4.46 -21.04
C ILE A 821 8.70 4.29 -22.53
N LYS A 822 9.51 3.49 -23.23
CA LYS A 822 9.33 3.29 -24.68
C LYS A 822 8.32 2.16 -24.96
N PRO A 823 7.38 2.32 -25.90
CA PRO A 823 6.53 1.21 -26.32
C PRO A 823 7.37 0.14 -27.01
N SER A 824 7.40 -1.07 -26.47
CA SER A 824 8.01 -2.24 -27.11
C SER A 824 7.40 -3.54 -26.56
N GLY A 825 7.71 -4.66 -27.21
CA GLY A 825 7.15 -5.97 -26.88
C GLY A 825 7.53 -7.03 -27.90
N LEU A 826 7.12 -8.26 -27.62
CA LEU A 826 7.23 -9.39 -28.52
C LEU A 826 6.20 -9.27 -29.66
N PRO A 827 6.40 -9.99 -30.79
CA PRO A 827 5.44 -10.03 -31.88
C PRO A 827 4.00 -10.33 -31.42
N ASP A 828 3.04 -9.74 -32.12
CA ASP A 828 1.63 -10.00 -31.88
C ASP A 828 1.30 -11.48 -32.11
N GLY A 829 0.46 -12.04 -31.23
CA GLY A 829 0.08 -13.45 -31.27
C GLY A 829 1.14 -14.43 -30.74
N GLU A 830 2.36 -13.99 -30.42
CA GLU A 830 3.38 -14.83 -29.79
C GLU A 830 2.87 -15.32 -28.42
N ARG A 831 2.86 -16.65 -28.22
CA ARG A 831 2.54 -17.31 -26.95
C ARG A 831 3.64 -18.27 -26.57
N ILE A 832 4.09 -18.18 -25.33
CA ILE A 832 5.30 -18.85 -24.85
C ILE A 832 4.93 -19.88 -23.79
N MET A 833 5.33 -21.13 -24.06
CA MET A 833 5.40 -22.18 -23.07
C MET A 833 6.85 -22.64 -22.99
N GLY A 834 7.53 -22.20 -21.93
CA GLY A 834 8.95 -22.33 -21.77
C GLY A 834 9.34 -23.32 -20.68
N ALA A 835 10.55 -23.88 -20.78
CA ALA A 835 11.15 -24.68 -19.72
C ALA A 835 12.63 -24.32 -19.56
N ASP A 836 13.09 -24.15 -18.31
CA ASP A 836 14.53 -24.11 -18.03
C ASP A 836 15.07 -25.53 -17.92
N ILE A 837 15.77 -25.97 -18.96
CA ILE A 837 16.40 -27.30 -19.00
C ILE A 837 17.92 -27.20 -19.10
N SER A 838 18.49 -26.13 -18.56
CA SER A 838 19.94 -25.92 -18.56
C SER A 838 20.71 -27.07 -17.87
N PHE A 839 20.05 -27.82 -16.98
CA PHE A 839 20.58 -29.02 -16.31
C PHE A 839 20.67 -30.26 -17.20
N LEU A 840 20.05 -30.28 -18.38
CA LEU A 840 19.97 -31.47 -19.23
C LEU A 840 21.33 -32.13 -19.52
N PRO A 841 22.40 -31.41 -19.89
CA PRO A 841 23.69 -32.04 -20.16
C PRO A 841 24.27 -32.78 -18.95
N GLN A 842 24.01 -32.29 -17.73
CA GLN A 842 24.44 -32.97 -16.51
C GLN A 842 23.67 -34.27 -16.32
N LEU A 843 22.34 -34.24 -16.49
CA LEU A 843 21.49 -35.42 -16.36
C LEU A 843 21.88 -36.50 -17.39
N GLU A 844 22.16 -36.10 -18.63
CA GLU A 844 22.60 -37.03 -19.69
C GLU A 844 24.00 -37.61 -19.40
N ALA A 845 24.91 -36.81 -18.82
CA ALA A 845 26.22 -37.29 -18.39
C ALA A 845 26.13 -38.30 -17.21
N GLU A 846 25.05 -38.23 -16.43
CA GLU A 846 24.67 -39.20 -15.40
C GLU A 846 23.85 -40.38 -15.96
N GLU A 847 23.86 -40.56 -17.28
CA GLU A 847 23.15 -41.62 -18.03
C GLU A 847 21.61 -41.58 -17.90
N MET A 848 21.04 -40.44 -17.48
CA MET A 848 19.58 -40.27 -17.40
C MET A 848 18.96 -40.31 -18.81
N LYS A 849 17.84 -41.02 -18.92
CA LYS A 849 17.04 -41.13 -20.15
C LYS A 849 15.61 -40.72 -19.87
N PHE A 850 14.98 -40.03 -20.82
CA PHE A 850 13.61 -39.55 -20.68
C PHE A 850 12.63 -40.39 -21.48
N TYR A 851 11.43 -40.55 -20.95
CA TYR A 851 10.37 -41.38 -21.53
C TYR A 851 9.06 -40.59 -21.59
N ASP A 852 8.23 -40.89 -22.58
CA ASP A 852 6.86 -40.36 -22.67
C ASP A 852 5.87 -41.26 -21.90
N PHE A 853 4.65 -40.77 -21.66
CA PHE A 853 3.62 -41.52 -20.95
C PHE A 853 3.29 -42.83 -21.68
N GLY A 854 3.36 -43.94 -20.95
CA GLY A 854 3.10 -45.27 -21.49
C GLY A 854 4.18 -45.81 -22.43
N SER A 855 5.24 -45.05 -22.71
CA SER A 855 6.39 -45.50 -23.52
C SER A 855 7.45 -46.17 -22.66
N ASN A 856 8.04 -47.24 -23.19
CA ASN A 856 9.26 -47.86 -22.66
C ASN A 856 10.49 -47.57 -23.54
N VAL A 857 10.34 -46.69 -24.54
CA VAL A 857 11.42 -46.27 -25.43
C VAL A 857 11.86 -44.87 -25.00
N SER A 858 13.16 -44.72 -24.74
CA SER A 858 13.72 -43.42 -24.40
C SER A 858 13.77 -42.52 -25.63
N GLU A 859 13.41 -41.25 -25.46
CA GLU A 859 13.40 -40.23 -26.52
C GLU A 859 14.22 -39.00 -26.10
N ASP A 860 14.56 -38.16 -27.07
CA ASP A 860 15.15 -36.85 -26.78
C ASP A 860 14.10 -35.99 -26.07
N VAL A 861 14.46 -35.40 -24.93
CA VAL A 861 13.55 -34.62 -24.10
C VAL A 861 12.96 -33.43 -24.85
N PHE A 862 13.67 -32.84 -25.83
CA PHE A 862 13.14 -31.76 -26.67
C PHE A 862 11.89 -32.21 -27.45
N GLU A 863 11.89 -33.44 -27.97
CA GLU A 863 10.74 -33.98 -28.72
C GLU A 863 9.56 -34.26 -27.80
N ILE A 864 9.81 -34.75 -26.58
CA ILE A 864 8.77 -34.94 -25.56
C ILE A 864 8.15 -33.58 -25.21
N LEU A 865 8.96 -32.61 -24.77
CA LEU A 865 8.47 -31.27 -24.40
C LEU A 865 7.68 -30.62 -25.52
N LYS A 866 8.17 -30.69 -26.76
CA LYS A 866 7.46 -30.13 -27.92
C LYS A 866 6.07 -30.72 -28.13
N ARG A 867 5.87 -32.03 -27.89
CA ARG A 867 4.53 -32.65 -27.96
C ARG A 867 3.56 -32.02 -26.97
N TYR A 868 4.04 -31.69 -25.77
CA TYR A 868 3.29 -31.04 -24.71
C TYR A 868 3.20 -29.50 -24.83
N GLY A 869 3.54 -28.95 -26.00
CA GLY A 869 3.31 -27.54 -26.32
C GLY A 869 4.44 -26.59 -25.93
N PHE A 870 5.52 -27.10 -25.34
CA PHE A 870 6.70 -26.28 -25.09
C PHE A 870 7.29 -25.82 -26.43
N ASN A 871 7.53 -24.51 -26.54
CA ASN A 871 8.05 -23.88 -27.76
C ASN A 871 9.25 -22.96 -27.50
N TYR A 872 9.58 -22.73 -26.23
CA TYR A 872 10.79 -22.03 -25.79
C TYR A 872 11.59 -22.87 -24.79
N ILE A 873 12.90 -22.68 -24.81
CA ILE A 873 13.81 -23.19 -23.80
C ILE A 873 14.54 -22.02 -23.16
N ARG A 874 14.67 -22.02 -21.83
CA ARG A 874 15.55 -21.09 -21.12
C ARG A 874 16.90 -21.76 -20.90
N LEU A 875 17.97 -21.06 -21.26
CA LEU A 875 19.35 -21.48 -21.04
C LEU A 875 20.08 -20.45 -20.17
N ARG A 876 20.69 -20.94 -19.11
CA ARG A 876 21.55 -20.16 -18.23
C ARG A 876 22.99 -20.19 -18.73
N ILE A 877 23.69 -19.08 -18.60
CA ILE A 877 25.12 -19.01 -18.86
C ILE A 877 25.88 -18.32 -17.73
N PHE A 878 26.87 -19.03 -17.17
CA PHE A 878 27.81 -18.54 -16.16
C PHE A 878 29.14 -18.13 -16.80
N TYR A 879 29.89 -17.25 -16.13
CA TYR A 879 31.17 -16.75 -16.65
C TYR A 879 32.24 -17.83 -16.70
N GLN A 880 32.57 -18.45 -15.56
CA GLN A 880 33.49 -19.58 -15.42
C GLN A 880 32.97 -20.60 -14.41
N PRO A 881 31.90 -21.36 -14.73
CA PRO A 881 31.33 -22.34 -13.82
C PRO A 881 32.27 -23.52 -13.51
N GLU A 882 33.28 -23.77 -14.35
CA GLU A 882 34.31 -24.78 -14.12
C GLU A 882 35.32 -24.44 -13.01
N ASN A 883 35.34 -23.21 -12.50
CA ASN A 883 36.21 -22.83 -11.38
C ASN A 883 35.92 -23.70 -10.14
N PRO A 884 36.88 -23.87 -9.21
CA PRO A 884 36.68 -24.70 -8.01
C PRO A 884 35.48 -24.32 -7.14
N GLU A 885 35.15 -23.03 -7.09
CA GLU A 885 33.96 -22.48 -6.39
C GLU A 885 32.82 -22.13 -7.37
N GLY A 886 32.96 -22.50 -8.64
CA GLY A 886 31.96 -22.29 -9.69
C GLY A 886 30.82 -23.30 -9.61
N TYR A 887 29.77 -23.04 -10.38
CA TYR A 887 28.54 -23.85 -10.40
C TYR A 887 28.78 -25.33 -10.74
N SER A 888 29.81 -25.63 -11.54
CA SER A 888 30.08 -26.97 -12.06
C SER A 888 31.59 -27.24 -12.11
N PRO A 889 32.24 -27.40 -10.94
CA PRO A 889 33.69 -27.53 -10.85
C PRO A 889 34.22 -28.67 -11.74
N ASP A 890 35.28 -28.40 -12.50
CA ASP A 890 35.95 -29.32 -13.44
C ASP A 890 35.09 -29.87 -14.60
N LYS A 891 33.78 -29.60 -14.63
CA LYS A 891 32.84 -30.12 -15.65
C LYS A 891 32.41 -29.02 -16.62
N GLY A 892 32.21 -27.79 -16.13
CA GLY A 892 31.87 -26.63 -16.95
C GLY A 892 30.46 -26.68 -17.55
N TYR A 893 29.48 -27.29 -16.86
CA TYR A 893 28.07 -27.17 -17.28
C TYR A 893 27.64 -25.69 -17.25
N CYS A 894 26.78 -25.31 -18.20
CA CYS A 894 26.30 -23.93 -18.38
C CYS A 894 27.41 -22.88 -18.71
N ASN A 895 28.58 -23.31 -19.20
CA ASN A 895 29.55 -22.39 -19.82
C ASN A 895 29.25 -22.16 -21.31
N LEU A 896 30.00 -21.26 -21.96
CA LEU A 896 29.81 -20.93 -23.37
C LEU A 896 29.86 -22.15 -24.31
N LYS A 897 30.74 -23.14 -24.06
CA LYS A 897 30.84 -24.34 -24.90
C LYS A 897 29.55 -25.15 -24.82
N GLN A 898 29.02 -25.35 -23.63
CA GLN A 898 27.78 -26.10 -23.39
C GLN A 898 26.55 -25.32 -23.88
N THR A 899 26.50 -24.00 -23.69
CA THR A 899 25.44 -23.15 -24.25
C THR A 899 25.40 -23.24 -25.78
N LEU A 900 26.56 -23.22 -26.45
CA LEU A 900 26.65 -23.40 -27.91
C LEU A 900 26.16 -24.78 -28.36
N GLU A 901 26.33 -25.82 -27.56
CA GLU A 901 25.83 -27.17 -27.88
C GLU A 901 24.31 -27.24 -27.73
N MET A 902 23.79 -26.75 -26.61
CA MET A 902 22.36 -26.69 -26.33
C MET A 902 21.60 -25.80 -27.33
N ALA A 903 22.17 -24.64 -27.70
CA ALA A 903 21.57 -23.76 -28.71
C ALA A 903 21.38 -24.46 -30.06
N ARG A 904 22.35 -25.27 -30.51
CA ARG A 904 22.18 -26.10 -31.73
C ARG A 904 21.04 -27.11 -31.57
N ARG A 905 20.96 -27.80 -30.42
CA ARG A 905 19.90 -28.79 -30.16
C ARG A 905 18.51 -28.14 -30.18
N ILE A 906 18.36 -27.01 -29.50
CA ILE A 906 17.11 -26.23 -29.46
C ILE A 906 16.69 -25.83 -30.88
N LYS A 907 17.57 -25.19 -31.65
CA LYS A 907 17.25 -24.75 -33.01
C LYS A 907 16.99 -25.93 -33.94
N LYS A 908 17.69 -27.06 -33.78
CA LYS A 908 17.44 -28.30 -34.53
C LYS A 908 16.06 -28.90 -34.21
N ALA A 909 15.60 -28.80 -32.96
CA ALA A 909 14.25 -29.20 -32.55
C ALA A 909 13.15 -28.22 -33.05
N GLY A 910 13.55 -27.09 -33.65
CA GLY A 910 12.63 -26.05 -34.12
C GLY A 910 12.02 -25.21 -33.00
N MET A 911 12.66 -25.19 -31.82
CA MET A 911 12.23 -24.39 -30.68
C MET A 911 12.99 -23.05 -30.65
N LYS A 912 12.42 -22.07 -29.96
CA LYS A 912 13.07 -20.80 -29.65
C LYS A 912 13.79 -20.89 -28.30
N PHE A 913 14.68 -19.95 -27.98
CA PHE A 913 15.29 -19.92 -26.64
C PHE A 913 15.55 -18.53 -26.08
N LEU A 914 15.39 -18.44 -24.76
CA LEU A 914 15.77 -17.34 -23.88
C LEU A 914 17.17 -17.63 -23.33
N LEU A 915 18.11 -16.71 -23.54
CA LEU A 915 19.44 -16.79 -22.94
C LEU A 915 19.52 -15.90 -21.70
N ASP A 916 19.79 -16.50 -20.55
CA ASP A 916 19.95 -15.83 -19.26
C ASP A 916 21.42 -15.70 -18.87
N PHE A 917 21.90 -14.46 -18.84
CA PHE A 917 23.23 -14.12 -18.35
C PHE A 917 23.22 -13.94 -16.84
N HIS A 918 23.76 -14.92 -16.10
CA HIS A 918 23.89 -14.80 -14.64
C HIS A 918 24.96 -13.80 -14.19
N TYR A 919 25.95 -13.50 -15.06
CA TYR A 919 27.10 -12.67 -14.71
C TYR A 919 27.80 -13.10 -13.41
N SER A 920 27.86 -14.41 -13.17
CA SER A 920 28.44 -15.02 -11.97
C SER A 920 29.14 -16.32 -12.37
N ASP A 921 30.06 -16.80 -11.53
CA ASP A 921 30.62 -18.15 -11.65
C ASP A 921 29.69 -19.21 -11.03
N TYR A 922 28.80 -18.80 -10.12
CA TYR A 922 27.85 -19.65 -9.40
C TYR A 922 26.41 -19.12 -9.52
N TRP A 923 25.44 -19.88 -9.02
CA TRP A 923 24.04 -19.49 -8.86
C TRP A 923 23.87 -18.05 -8.35
N ALA A 924 23.08 -17.26 -9.09
CA ALA A 924 22.69 -15.91 -8.71
C ALA A 924 21.19 -15.90 -8.40
N ASP A 925 20.83 -15.45 -7.20
CA ASP A 925 19.47 -15.40 -6.67
C ASP A 925 19.27 -14.09 -5.87
N PRO A 926 18.03 -13.73 -5.47
CA PRO A 926 17.74 -12.49 -4.74
C PRO A 926 18.55 -12.29 -3.45
N GLY A 927 19.06 -13.36 -2.84
CA GLY A 927 19.89 -13.31 -1.64
C GLY A 927 21.40 -13.35 -1.93
N LYS A 928 21.82 -13.69 -3.16
CA LYS A 928 23.22 -13.90 -3.56
C LYS A 928 23.46 -13.49 -5.01
N GLN A 929 24.11 -12.34 -5.21
CA GLN A 929 24.45 -11.82 -6.53
C GLN A 929 25.96 -11.60 -6.69
N TYR A 930 26.77 -12.61 -6.35
CA TYR A 930 28.22 -12.46 -6.29
C TYR A 930 28.88 -12.23 -7.67
N LYS A 931 29.98 -11.47 -7.67
CA LYS A 931 30.82 -11.31 -8.86
C LYS A 931 31.57 -12.61 -9.17
N PRO A 932 31.86 -12.92 -10.45
CA PRO A 932 32.83 -13.92 -10.84
C PRO A 932 34.17 -13.68 -10.14
N ALA A 933 34.92 -14.75 -9.86
CA ALA A 933 36.22 -14.66 -9.20
C ALA A 933 37.19 -13.74 -9.99
N ALA A 934 37.14 -13.80 -11.32
CA ALA A 934 37.92 -12.95 -12.21
C ALA A 934 37.57 -11.45 -12.12
N TRP A 935 36.39 -11.11 -11.59
CA TRP A 935 35.87 -9.74 -11.51
C TRP A 935 35.84 -9.19 -10.08
N ALA A 936 36.17 -10.00 -9.08
CA ALA A 936 36.00 -9.68 -7.66
C ALA A 936 36.65 -8.36 -7.23
N SER A 937 37.83 -8.03 -7.80
CA SER A 937 38.61 -6.83 -7.46
C SER A 937 38.66 -5.78 -8.57
N LEU A 938 37.83 -5.88 -9.61
CA LEU A 938 37.84 -4.91 -10.70
C LEU A 938 37.24 -3.57 -10.25
N PRO A 939 37.88 -2.43 -10.60
CA PRO A 939 37.24 -1.12 -10.47
C PRO A 939 35.94 -1.05 -11.29
N PHE A 940 34.97 -0.27 -10.84
CA PHE A 940 33.62 -0.24 -11.42
C PHE A 940 33.58 0.00 -12.94
N GLU A 941 34.36 0.93 -13.48
CA GLU A 941 34.39 1.17 -14.93
C GLU A 941 34.94 -0.04 -15.72
N ILE A 942 35.93 -0.74 -15.17
CA ILE A 942 36.48 -1.97 -15.77
C ILE A 942 35.50 -3.14 -15.61
N LEU A 943 34.72 -3.16 -14.52
CA LEU A 943 33.65 -4.14 -14.32
C LEU A 943 32.56 -3.97 -15.39
N LYS A 944 32.13 -2.74 -15.69
CA LYS A 944 31.20 -2.45 -16.80
C LYS A 944 31.73 -2.94 -18.14
N ASP A 945 32.98 -2.63 -18.46
CA ASP A 945 33.63 -3.11 -19.68
C ASP A 945 33.65 -4.64 -19.73
N SER A 946 33.89 -5.31 -18.60
CA SER A 946 33.91 -6.78 -18.50
C SER A 946 32.54 -7.39 -18.75
N VAL A 947 31.48 -6.80 -18.18
CA VAL A 947 30.08 -7.20 -18.43
C VAL A 947 29.76 -7.09 -19.93
N ARG A 948 30.03 -5.92 -20.54
CA ARG A 948 29.80 -5.70 -21.96
C ARG A 948 30.59 -6.68 -22.82
N ASN A 949 31.90 -6.81 -22.59
CA ASN A 949 32.78 -7.65 -23.39
C ASN A 949 32.42 -9.13 -23.28
N TYR A 950 32.03 -9.61 -22.10
CA TYR A 950 31.55 -10.98 -21.93
C TYR A 950 30.27 -11.22 -22.72
N THR A 951 29.30 -10.31 -22.64
CA THR A 951 28.04 -10.35 -23.39
C THR A 951 28.29 -10.43 -24.89
N VAL A 952 29.11 -9.51 -25.42
CA VAL A 952 29.50 -9.48 -26.84
C VAL A 952 30.19 -10.77 -27.26
N ARG A 953 31.12 -11.29 -26.45
CA ARG A 953 31.85 -12.54 -26.74
C ARG A 953 30.89 -13.73 -26.90
N VAL A 954 29.94 -13.89 -25.98
CA VAL A 954 28.95 -14.98 -26.01
C VAL A 954 28.06 -14.86 -27.23
N LEU A 955 27.51 -13.66 -27.50
CA LEU A 955 26.59 -13.45 -28.61
C LEU A 955 27.29 -13.57 -29.97
N LEU A 956 28.55 -13.13 -30.11
CA LEU A 956 29.32 -13.31 -31.34
C LEU A 956 29.55 -14.80 -31.63
N ALA A 957 29.80 -15.62 -30.61
CA ALA A 957 29.95 -17.06 -30.77
C ALA A 957 28.64 -17.73 -31.23
N LEU A 958 27.50 -17.34 -30.65
CA LEU A 958 26.18 -17.83 -31.07
C LEU A 958 25.82 -17.35 -32.49
N LYS A 959 26.14 -16.09 -32.82
CA LYS A 959 25.95 -15.52 -34.17
C LYS A 959 26.78 -16.25 -35.21
N ALA A 960 28.06 -16.51 -34.93
CA ALA A 960 28.94 -17.27 -35.81
C ALA A 960 28.44 -18.72 -36.02
N GLN A 961 27.74 -19.28 -35.04
CA GLN A 961 27.10 -20.59 -35.13
C GLN A 961 25.73 -20.56 -35.86
N GLY A 962 25.13 -19.39 -36.07
CA GLY A 962 23.79 -19.25 -36.65
C GLY A 962 22.66 -19.55 -35.66
N THR A 963 22.90 -19.45 -34.36
CA THR A 963 21.99 -19.85 -33.28
C THR A 963 21.78 -18.71 -32.28
N LEU A 964 21.62 -17.48 -32.77
CA LEU A 964 21.28 -16.34 -31.90
C LEU A 964 20.01 -16.66 -31.05
N PRO A 965 19.99 -16.22 -29.77
CA PRO A 965 18.82 -16.36 -28.92
C PRO A 965 17.65 -15.54 -29.46
N ASP A 966 16.44 -15.98 -29.16
CA ASP A 966 15.19 -15.31 -29.55
C ASP A 966 14.77 -14.25 -28.52
N MET A 967 15.36 -14.30 -27.32
CA MET A 967 15.20 -13.30 -26.25
C MET A 967 16.40 -13.39 -25.31
N ILE A 968 16.79 -12.28 -24.70
CA ILE A 968 17.94 -12.22 -23.78
C ILE A 968 17.52 -11.61 -22.44
N GLN A 969 17.99 -12.22 -21.35
CA GLN A 969 17.78 -11.78 -19.98
C GLN A 969 19.15 -11.35 -19.38
N PRO A 970 19.37 -10.06 -19.06
CA PRO A 970 20.60 -9.58 -18.46
C PRO A 970 20.50 -9.63 -16.92
N GLY A 971 21.03 -10.68 -16.31
CA GLY A 971 20.94 -10.95 -14.88
C GLY A 971 19.76 -11.85 -14.53
N ASN A 972 19.86 -12.55 -13.40
CA ASN A 972 18.80 -13.41 -12.88
C ASN A 972 18.23 -12.81 -11.58
N GLU A 973 16.90 -12.63 -11.52
CA GLU A 973 16.18 -12.19 -10.33
C GLU A 973 16.80 -10.95 -9.65
N ILE A 974 16.91 -9.85 -10.39
CA ILE A 974 17.77 -8.70 -10.05
C ILE A 974 17.10 -7.61 -9.20
N ASN A 975 16.00 -7.91 -8.49
CA ASN A 975 15.28 -6.92 -7.68
C ASN A 975 16.13 -6.35 -6.52
N HIS A 976 17.11 -7.11 -6.00
CA HIS A 976 18.10 -6.58 -5.05
C HIS A 976 19.45 -6.20 -5.71
N GLY A 977 19.51 -6.25 -7.04
CA GLY A 977 20.68 -5.89 -7.85
C GLY A 977 21.38 -7.08 -8.49
N MET A 978 22.60 -6.84 -9.00
CA MET A 978 23.49 -7.85 -9.61
C MET A 978 24.95 -7.50 -9.28
N LEU A 979 25.90 -8.44 -9.35
CA LEU A 979 27.34 -8.16 -9.21
C LEU A 979 27.69 -7.33 -7.95
N TRP A 980 27.30 -7.83 -6.77
CA TRP A 980 27.49 -7.14 -5.50
C TRP A 980 28.98 -6.99 -5.09
N PRO A 981 29.33 -5.91 -4.37
CA PRO A 981 28.43 -4.86 -3.85
C PRO A 981 28.07 -3.74 -4.84
N GLU A 982 28.83 -3.56 -5.93
CA GLU A 982 28.71 -2.40 -6.82
C GLU A 982 27.31 -2.28 -7.45
N GLY A 983 26.74 -3.39 -7.93
CA GLY A 983 25.39 -3.39 -8.49
C GLY A 983 24.27 -3.73 -7.50
N HIS A 984 24.48 -3.58 -6.18
CA HIS A 984 23.39 -3.73 -5.21
C HIS A 984 22.35 -2.60 -5.37
N ILE A 985 21.07 -2.86 -5.05
CA ILE A 985 19.97 -1.89 -5.20
C ILE A 985 20.15 -0.58 -4.39
N SER A 986 20.99 -0.61 -3.34
CA SER A 986 21.40 0.60 -2.60
C SER A 986 22.34 1.52 -3.39
N GLN A 987 22.86 1.07 -4.54
CA GLN A 987 23.70 1.81 -5.47
C GLN A 987 23.04 1.87 -6.85
N PRO A 988 21.86 2.52 -6.99
CA PRO A 988 21.03 2.41 -8.19
C PRO A 988 21.71 2.97 -9.45
N ASP A 989 22.60 3.95 -9.31
CA ASP A 989 23.37 4.50 -10.45
C ASP A 989 24.44 3.51 -10.95
N GLN A 990 25.05 2.73 -10.05
CA GLN A 990 25.99 1.69 -10.45
C GLN A 990 25.27 0.46 -11.02
N LEU A 991 24.16 0.05 -10.40
CA LEU A 991 23.30 -1.02 -10.93
C LEU A 991 22.82 -0.70 -12.35
N SER A 992 22.28 0.50 -12.59
CA SER A 992 21.88 0.94 -13.93
C SER A 992 23.08 0.97 -14.89
N GLY A 993 24.26 1.42 -14.45
CA GLY A 993 25.47 1.38 -15.27
C GLY A 993 25.90 -0.03 -15.73
N LEU A 994 25.68 -1.05 -14.91
CA LEU A 994 25.95 -2.45 -15.26
C LEU A 994 24.90 -3.02 -16.24
N LEU A 995 23.62 -2.69 -16.01
CA LEU A 995 22.53 -3.07 -16.92
C LEU A 995 22.72 -2.42 -18.30
N GLU A 996 23.07 -1.13 -18.35
CA GLU A 996 23.37 -0.41 -19.58
C GLU A 996 24.54 -1.05 -20.33
N ALA A 997 25.61 -1.45 -19.63
CA ALA A 997 26.76 -2.13 -20.24
C ALA A 997 26.37 -3.47 -20.88
N SER A 998 25.54 -4.25 -20.20
CA SER A 998 24.96 -5.50 -20.72
C SER A 998 24.07 -5.24 -21.94
N ILE A 999 23.10 -4.33 -21.84
CA ILE A 999 22.15 -3.97 -22.90
C ILE A 999 22.90 -3.44 -24.14
N SER A 1000 23.91 -2.59 -23.94
CA SER A 1000 24.77 -2.09 -25.01
C SER A 1000 25.49 -3.23 -25.74
N GLY A 1001 26.05 -4.18 -25.00
CA GLY A 1001 26.70 -5.38 -25.58
C GLY A 1001 25.71 -6.27 -26.35
N ILE A 1002 24.48 -6.39 -25.87
CA ILE A 1002 23.40 -7.09 -26.59
C ILE A 1002 23.11 -6.39 -27.92
N LYS A 1003 22.82 -5.08 -27.88
CA LYS A 1003 22.41 -4.32 -29.06
C LYS A 1003 23.51 -4.16 -30.10
N GLU A 1004 24.77 -4.26 -29.72
CA GLU A 1004 25.90 -4.28 -30.66
C GLU A 1004 25.89 -5.51 -31.57
N VAL A 1005 25.55 -6.69 -31.03
CA VAL A 1005 25.62 -7.96 -31.79
C VAL A 1005 24.27 -8.37 -32.37
N ALA A 1006 23.20 -8.12 -31.60
CA ALA A 1006 21.84 -8.58 -31.82
C ALA A 1006 20.80 -7.47 -31.52
N PRO A 1007 20.78 -6.37 -32.31
CA PRO A 1007 19.95 -5.19 -32.05
C PRO A 1007 18.43 -5.49 -32.01
N GLU A 1008 17.99 -6.45 -32.81
CA GLU A 1008 16.58 -6.83 -32.95
C GLU A 1008 16.11 -7.87 -31.92
N VAL A 1009 17.01 -8.43 -31.09
CA VAL A 1009 16.62 -9.43 -30.10
C VAL A 1009 15.96 -8.73 -28.91
N PRO A 1010 14.75 -9.17 -28.48
CA PRO A 1010 14.07 -8.62 -27.31
C PRO A 1010 14.85 -8.84 -26.02
N ILE A 1011 14.76 -7.86 -25.12
CA ILE A 1011 15.42 -7.87 -23.80
C ILE A 1011 14.36 -8.00 -22.71
N MET A 1012 14.57 -8.95 -21.78
CA MET A 1012 13.73 -9.15 -20.60
C MET A 1012 14.45 -8.71 -19.33
N LEU A 1013 13.88 -7.81 -18.54
CA LEU A 1013 14.34 -7.57 -17.16
C LEU A 1013 13.59 -8.50 -16.22
N HIS A 1014 14.33 -9.28 -15.44
CA HIS A 1014 13.79 -10.36 -14.62
C HIS A 1014 13.84 -10.03 -13.13
N LEU A 1015 12.69 -9.94 -12.49
CA LEU A 1015 12.54 -9.69 -11.06
C LEU A 1015 12.00 -10.93 -10.35
N ALA A 1016 12.50 -11.21 -9.14
CA ALA A 1016 11.82 -12.19 -8.28
C ALA A 1016 10.52 -11.61 -7.71
N LEU A 1017 9.90 -12.34 -6.79
CA LEU A 1017 8.87 -11.77 -5.91
C LEU A 1017 7.63 -11.26 -6.68
N GLY A 1018 7.16 -12.04 -7.66
CA GLY A 1018 6.12 -11.62 -8.62
C GLY A 1018 4.77 -11.23 -8.02
N GLY A 1019 4.44 -11.64 -6.79
CA GLY A 1019 3.25 -11.15 -6.09
C GLY A 1019 3.47 -9.87 -5.27
N GLN A 1020 4.71 -9.41 -5.10
CA GLN A 1020 5.04 -8.18 -4.38
C GLN A 1020 5.08 -6.97 -5.34
N ASN A 1021 3.91 -6.35 -5.57
CA ASN A 1021 3.79 -5.21 -6.48
C ASN A 1021 4.66 -4.01 -6.07
N ASP A 1022 4.71 -3.68 -4.77
CA ASP A 1022 5.53 -2.56 -4.28
C ASP A 1022 7.01 -2.76 -4.59
N GLU A 1023 7.52 -3.99 -4.49
CA GLU A 1023 8.90 -4.35 -4.84
C GLU A 1023 9.17 -4.15 -6.34
N SER A 1024 8.26 -4.65 -7.19
CA SER A 1024 8.38 -4.57 -8.66
C SER A 1024 8.35 -3.11 -9.13
N VAL A 1025 7.37 -2.33 -8.65
CA VAL A 1025 7.19 -0.92 -9.02
C VAL A 1025 8.35 -0.07 -8.51
N PHE A 1026 8.82 -0.30 -7.27
CA PHE A 1026 9.98 0.40 -6.72
C PHE A 1026 11.22 0.21 -7.59
N TRP A 1027 11.53 -1.02 -7.97
CA TRP A 1027 12.71 -1.32 -8.77
C TRP A 1027 12.60 -0.75 -10.19
N LEU A 1028 11.49 -1.02 -10.89
CA LEU A 1028 11.28 -0.59 -12.27
C LEU A 1028 11.26 0.93 -12.40
N ASN A 1029 10.63 1.63 -11.46
CA ASN A 1029 10.66 3.09 -11.44
C ASN A 1029 12.10 3.63 -11.40
N ASN A 1030 12.92 3.11 -10.49
CA ASN A 1030 14.31 3.54 -10.35
C ASN A 1030 15.15 3.24 -11.60
N MET A 1031 14.91 2.13 -12.28
CA MET A 1031 15.67 1.75 -13.47
C MET A 1031 15.23 2.53 -14.71
N PHE A 1032 13.92 2.65 -14.95
CA PHE A 1032 13.39 3.40 -16.09
C PHE A 1032 13.67 4.91 -15.98
N ALA A 1033 13.63 5.47 -14.76
CA ALA A 1033 14.01 6.86 -14.52
C ALA A 1033 15.49 7.14 -14.88
N ARG A 1034 16.35 6.10 -14.86
CA ARG A 1034 17.76 6.13 -15.23
C ARG A 1034 18.03 5.75 -16.69
N GLY A 1035 16.98 5.56 -17.48
CA GLY A 1035 17.08 5.29 -18.92
C GLY A 1035 17.27 3.82 -19.30
N ILE A 1036 17.24 2.90 -18.33
CA ILE A 1036 17.21 1.46 -18.61
C ILE A 1036 15.86 1.12 -19.23
N ASP A 1037 15.87 0.28 -20.26
CA ASP A 1037 14.67 -0.08 -21.00
C ASP A 1037 14.66 -1.57 -21.33
N CYS A 1038 13.47 -2.14 -21.53
CA CYS A 1038 13.28 -3.55 -21.82
C CYS A 1038 12.02 -3.78 -22.66
N ASP A 1039 11.94 -4.91 -23.34
CA ASP A 1039 10.76 -5.30 -24.13
C ASP A 1039 9.77 -6.10 -23.29
N VAL A 1040 10.28 -6.87 -22.33
CA VAL A 1040 9.51 -7.77 -21.48
C VAL A 1040 9.91 -7.56 -20.02
N ILE A 1041 8.93 -7.55 -19.13
CA ILE A 1041 9.14 -7.70 -17.69
C ILE A 1041 8.91 -9.17 -17.33
N GLY A 1042 9.97 -9.81 -16.84
CA GLY A 1042 9.96 -11.18 -16.33
C GLY A 1042 9.75 -11.20 -14.82
N LEU A 1043 8.87 -12.08 -14.33
CA LEU A 1043 8.62 -12.28 -12.90
C LEU A 1043 8.83 -13.73 -12.48
N SER A 1044 9.53 -13.98 -11.37
CA SER A 1044 9.46 -15.26 -10.68
C SER A 1044 8.26 -15.32 -9.76
N TYR A 1045 7.54 -16.43 -9.76
CA TYR A 1045 6.40 -16.65 -8.88
C TYR A 1045 6.42 -18.05 -8.27
N TYR A 1046 6.63 -18.07 -6.96
CA TYR A 1046 6.51 -19.25 -6.13
C TYR A 1046 5.50 -18.97 -5.02
N PRO A 1047 4.27 -19.54 -5.05
CA PRO A 1047 3.20 -19.21 -4.11
C PRO A 1047 3.56 -19.46 -2.63
N ARG A 1048 4.63 -20.23 -2.36
CA ARG A 1048 5.17 -20.47 -1.02
C ARG A 1048 5.96 -19.28 -0.45
N TRP A 1049 6.39 -18.34 -1.28
CA TRP A 1049 7.26 -17.23 -0.87
C TRP A 1049 6.83 -15.87 -1.45
N HIS A 1050 6.18 -15.87 -2.63
CA HIS A 1050 5.94 -14.69 -3.44
C HIS A 1050 4.48 -14.19 -3.36
N CYS A 1051 3.87 -14.24 -2.17
CA CYS A 1051 2.46 -13.86 -1.96
C CYS A 1051 1.44 -14.72 -2.75
N THR A 1052 0.17 -14.34 -2.70
CA THR A 1052 -0.92 -15.13 -3.30
C THR A 1052 -0.98 -14.99 -4.82
N LEU A 1053 -1.76 -15.86 -5.47
CA LEU A 1053 -1.93 -15.80 -6.93
C LEU A 1053 -2.67 -14.52 -7.36
N ASP A 1054 -3.57 -14.02 -6.52
CA ASP A 1054 -4.29 -12.78 -6.82
C ASP A 1054 -3.37 -11.56 -6.70
N ASP A 1055 -2.39 -11.60 -5.79
CA ASP A 1055 -1.33 -10.58 -5.72
C ASP A 1055 -0.47 -10.57 -7.01
N LEU A 1056 -0.15 -11.75 -7.56
CA LEU A 1056 0.53 -11.87 -8.87
C LEU A 1056 -0.32 -11.27 -10.00
N LYS A 1057 -1.60 -11.65 -10.11
CA LYS A 1057 -2.52 -11.12 -11.12
C LYS A 1057 -2.60 -9.59 -11.06
N TYR A 1058 -2.73 -9.06 -9.84
CA TYR A 1058 -2.74 -7.61 -9.61
C TYR A 1058 -1.42 -6.97 -10.07
N ASN A 1059 -0.28 -7.52 -9.65
CA ASN A 1059 1.03 -6.97 -10.02
C ASN A 1059 1.21 -6.92 -11.53
N MET A 1060 1.02 -8.04 -12.23
CA MET A 1060 1.19 -8.11 -13.70
C MET A 1060 0.34 -7.07 -14.44
N ARG A 1061 -0.92 -6.89 -14.03
CA ARG A 1061 -1.81 -5.88 -14.61
C ARG A 1061 -1.34 -4.45 -14.30
N ASP A 1062 -0.98 -4.19 -13.05
CA ASP A 1062 -0.49 -2.87 -12.65
C ASP A 1062 0.77 -2.48 -13.43
N LEU A 1063 1.69 -3.43 -13.63
CA LEU A 1063 2.89 -3.24 -14.45
C LEU A 1063 2.55 -2.95 -15.93
N ILE A 1064 1.58 -3.66 -16.52
CA ILE A 1064 1.09 -3.37 -17.88
C ILE A 1064 0.50 -1.97 -17.94
N ARG A 1065 -0.33 -1.59 -16.97
CA ARG A 1065 -0.96 -0.26 -16.92
C ARG A 1065 0.08 0.85 -16.83
N ARG A 1066 1.09 0.68 -15.97
CA ARG A 1066 2.13 1.68 -15.72
C ARG A 1066 3.14 1.80 -16.86
N TYR A 1067 3.55 0.68 -17.43
CA TYR A 1067 4.73 0.63 -18.31
C TYR A 1067 4.42 0.15 -19.74
N GLY A 1068 3.24 -0.44 -20.00
CA GLY A 1068 2.84 -0.91 -21.32
C GLY A 1068 3.67 -2.07 -21.88
N LYS A 1069 4.56 -2.65 -21.08
CA LYS A 1069 5.47 -3.75 -21.45
C LYS A 1069 4.76 -5.10 -21.44
N ASP A 1070 5.32 -6.04 -22.19
CA ASP A 1070 4.85 -7.42 -22.15
C ASP A 1070 5.29 -8.11 -20.84
N ILE A 1071 4.51 -9.07 -20.37
CA ILE A 1071 4.73 -9.79 -19.12
C ILE A 1071 4.94 -11.27 -19.38
N ILE A 1072 5.94 -11.84 -18.72
CA ILE A 1072 6.19 -13.28 -18.67
C ILE A 1072 6.45 -13.69 -17.22
N VAL A 1073 5.83 -14.78 -16.77
CA VAL A 1073 6.25 -15.44 -15.52
C VAL A 1073 7.40 -16.38 -15.87
N VAL A 1074 8.62 -15.91 -15.71
CA VAL A 1074 9.83 -16.55 -16.27
C VAL A 1074 10.43 -17.60 -15.33
N GLU A 1075 9.96 -17.69 -14.10
CA GLU A 1075 10.20 -18.84 -13.24
C GLU A 1075 8.99 -19.14 -12.36
N TYR A 1076 8.52 -20.39 -12.38
CA TYR A 1076 7.50 -20.91 -11.46
C TYR A 1076 7.64 -22.43 -11.36
N SER A 1077 6.97 -23.06 -10.39
CA SER A 1077 6.95 -24.52 -10.28
C SER A 1077 5.58 -25.08 -9.89
N GLN A 1078 4.91 -24.46 -8.90
CA GLN A 1078 3.59 -24.86 -8.45
C GLN A 1078 2.47 -24.15 -9.24
N LYS A 1079 1.23 -24.64 -9.11
CA LYS A 1079 0.02 -24.01 -9.70
C LYS A 1079 0.10 -23.82 -11.22
N LYS A 1080 0.54 -24.85 -11.94
CA LYS A 1080 0.94 -24.76 -13.35
C LYS A 1080 -0.14 -24.19 -14.26
N GLU A 1081 -1.36 -24.71 -14.15
CA GLU A 1081 -2.50 -24.28 -14.96
C GLU A 1081 -2.98 -22.87 -14.54
N GLU A 1082 -2.98 -22.59 -13.24
CA GLU A 1082 -3.46 -21.31 -12.72
C GLU A 1082 -2.50 -20.15 -13.01
N VAL A 1083 -1.18 -20.39 -12.97
CA VAL A 1083 -0.16 -19.41 -13.39
C VAL A 1083 -0.28 -19.13 -14.88
N ALA A 1084 -0.38 -20.17 -15.71
CA ALA A 1084 -0.59 -20.01 -17.15
C ALA A 1084 -1.88 -19.22 -17.45
N GLY A 1085 -2.99 -19.58 -16.80
CA GLY A 1085 -4.26 -18.86 -16.93
C GLY A 1085 -4.17 -17.41 -16.48
N ALA A 1086 -3.49 -17.12 -15.38
CA ALA A 1086 -3.27 -15.76 -14.89
C ALA A 1086 -2.49 -14.90 -15.90
N VAL A 1087 -1.47 -15.45 -16.55
CA VAL A 1087 -0.69 -14.74 -17.56
C VAL A 1087 -1.49 -14.55 -18.84
N PHE A 1088 -2.07 -15.62 -19.41
CA PHE A 1088 -2.74 -15.54 -20.71
C PHE A 1088 -4.05 -14.77 -20.69
N ALA A 1089 -4.63 -14.54 -19.50
CA ALA A 1089 -5.80 -13.69 -19.33
C ALA A 1089 -5.48 -12.19 -19.18
N LEU A 1090 -4.20 -11.79 -19.21
CA LEU A 1090 -3.81 -10.38 -19.12
C LEU A 1090 -4.35 -9.56 -20.31
N PRO A 1091 -4.75 -8.30 -20.08
CA PRO A 1091 -5.42 -7.49 -21.09
C PRO A 1091 -4.53 -7.21 -22.30
N ASN A 1092 -5.16 -6.95 -23.44
CA ASN A 1092 -4.50 -6.54 -24.70
C ASN A 1092 -3.44 -7.54 -25.21
N GLY A 1093 -3.49 -8.80 -24.81
CA GLY A 1093 -2.52 -9.82 -25.22
C GLY A 1093 -1.10 -9.55 -24.71
N LYS A 1094 -0.97 -8.80 -23.60
CA LYS A 1094 0.31 -8.41 -22.99
C LYS A 1094 0.94 -9.51 -22.12
N GLY A 1095 0.18 -10.50 -21.68
CA GLY A 1095 0.73 -11.71 -21.09
C GLY A 1095 1.21 -12.66 -22.18
N LYS A 1096 2.53 -12.82 -22.31
CA LYS A 1096 3.13 -13.57 -23.42
C LYS A 1096 3.41 -15.03 -23.10
N GLY A 1097 3.49 -15.40 -21.81
CA GLY A 1097 3.63 -16.80 -21.43
C GLY A 1097 4.37 -17.04 -20.13
N CYS A 1098 4.78 -18.27 -19.91
CA CYS A 1098 5.48 -18.66 -18.70
C CYS A 1098 6.59 -19.69 -18.95
N PHE A 1099 7.57 -19.75 -18.05
CA PHE A 1099 8.67 -20.71 -18.07
C PHE A 1099 8.70 -21.50 -16.77
N ILE A 1100 8.57 -22.83 -16.86
CA ILE A 1100 8.72 -23.68 -15.67
C ILE A 1100 10.19 -23.82 -15.28
N TRP A 1101 10.43 -23.68 -13.99
CA TRP A 1101 11.72 -23.86 -13.35
C TRP A 1101 12.10 -25.34 -13.29
N GLU A 1102 13.24 -25.68 -13.90
CA GLU A 1102 13.92 -26.98 -13.80
C GLU A 1102 13.03 -28.23 -13.80
N PRO A 1103 12.15 -28.39 -14.80
CA PRO A 1103 11.12 -29.41 -14.75
C PRO A 1103 11.66 -30.85 -14.87
N LEU A 1104 12.95 -31.04 -15.16
CA LEU A 1104 13.54 -32.36 -15.42
C LEU A 1104 13.99 -33.09 -14.15
N ASN A 1105 14.27 -32.39 -13.05
CA ASN A 1105 14.93 -33.00 -11.89
C ASN A 1105 14.67 -32.34 -10.54
N THR A 1106 13.94 -31.21 -10.45
CA THR A 1106 13.69 -30.54 -9.16
C THR A 1106 12.21 -30.30 -8.88
N TRP A 1107 11.88 -30.18 -7.59
CA TRP A 1107 10.56 -29.86 -7.04
C TRP A 1107 9.39 -30.66 -7.65
N GLU A 1108 8.33 -30.00 -8.11
CA GLU A 1108 7.21 -30.60 -8.84
C GLU A 1108 7.57 -30.86 -10.31
N GLY A 1109 8.69 -31.55 -10.53
CA GLY A 1109 9.23 -31.89 -11.85
C GLY A 1109 8.25 -32.73 -12.67
N ILE A 1110 8.24 -32.48 -13.98
CA ILE A 1110 7.42 -33.24 -14.93
C ILE A 1110 8.03 -34.61 -15.25
N PHE A 1111 9.28 -34.86 -14.83
CA PHE A 1111 9.92 -36.17 -14.82
C PHE A 1111 10.39 -36.56 -13.42
N ASP A 1112 10.36 -37.87 -13.13
CA ASP A 1112 10.92 -38.44 -11.91
C ASP A 1112 12.44 -38.65 -12.04
N LYS A 1113 13.10 -39.08 -10.96
CA LYS A 1113 14.54 -39.36 -10.92
C LYS A 1113 15.02 -40.45 -11.91
N ASN A 1114 14.11 -41.20 -12.53
CA ASN A 1114 14.41 -42.22 -13.54
C ASN A 1114 14.08 -41.73 -14.96
N GLY A 1115 13.71 -40.45 -15.10
CA GLY A 1115 13.29 -39.81 -16.35
C GLY A 1115 11.92 -40.27 -16.86
N LYS A 1116 11.09 -40.88 -16.00
CA LYS A 1116 9.70 -41.21 -16.33
C LYS A 1116 8.80 -40.02 -16.09
N PRO A 1117 7.76 -39.81 -16.90
CA PRO A 1117 6.89 -38.66 -16.76
C PRO A 1117 6.09 -38.76 -15.45
N THR A 1118 5.94 -37.65 -14.75
CA THR A 1118 5.07 -37.53 -13.58
C THR A 1118 3.71 -37.01 -14.02
N ARG A 1119 2.71 -37.08 -13.12
CA ARG A 1119 1.37 -36.50 -13.35
C ARG A 1119 1.41 -35.04 -13.82
N TRP A 1120 2.47 -34.30 -13.53
CA TRP A 1120 2.59 -32.88 -13.85
C TRP A 1120 2.82 -32.61 -15.34
N LEU A 1121 3.29 -33.59 -16.11
CA LEU A 1121 3.40 -33.45 -17.57
C LEU A 1121 2.02 -33.28 -18.23
N HIS A 1122 0.97 -33.93 -17.70
CA HIS A 1122 -0.42 -33.74 -18.18
C HIS A 1122 -0.97 -32.32 -17.97
N ALA A 1123 -0.46 -31.58 -16.97
CA ALA A 1123 -0.88 -30.18 -16.81
C ALA A 1123 -0.54 -29.36 -18.06
N TYR A 1124 0.56 -29.68 -18.74
CA TYR A 1124 0.97 -28.99 -19.98
C TYR A 1124 0.17 -29.42 -21.21
N GLU A 1125 -0.35 -30.65 -21.23
CA GLU A 1125 -1.34 -31.06 -22.22
C GLU A 1125 -2.60 -30.20 -22.12
N ASN A 1126 -3.10 -29.97 -20.90
CA ASN A 1126 -4.24 -29.10 -20.65
C ASN A 1126 -3.95 -27.64 -21.02
N ILE A 1127 -2.80 -27.09 -20.58
CA ILE A 1127 -2.41 -25.71 -20.89
C ILE A 1127 -2.29 -25.50 -22.41
N LYS A 1128 -1.69 -26.46 -23.13
CA LYS A 1128 -1.59 -26.42 -24.58
C LYS A 1128 -2.97 -26.35 -25.24
N ALA A 1129 -3.87 -27.27 -24.85
CA ALA A 1129 -5.23 -27.31 -25.38
C ALA A 1129 -6.02 -26.02 -25.10
N MET A 1130 -5.81 -25.40 -23.93
CA MET A 1130 -6.52 -24.18 -23.52
C MET A 1130 -5.98 -22.91 -24.19
N TYR A 1131 -4.66 -22.80 -24.36
CA TYR A 1131 -4.03 -21.50 -24.64
C TYR A 1131 -3.14 -21.45 -25.89
N LEU A 1132 -2.76 -22.59 -26.48
CA LEU A 1132 -1.80 -22.65 -27.59
C LEU A 1132 -2.42 -23.19 -28.89
N ASP A 1133 -3.33 -24.16 -28.83
CA ASP A 1133 -3.90 -24.78 -30.03
C ASP A 1133 -4.95 -23.84 -30.68
N GLU A 1134 -4.85 -23.64 -32.01
CA GLU A 1134 -5.72 -22.72 -32.77
C GLU A 1134 -7.20 -23.14 -32.79
N ASP A 1135 -7.49 -24.44 -32.66
CA ASP A 1135 -8.84 -25.01 -32.65
C ASP A 1135 -9.64 -24.66 -31.38
N SER A 1136 -9.00 -24.13 -30.33
CA SER A 1136 -9.66 -23.61 -29.12
C SER A 1136 -10.47 -22.32 -29.35
N LYS A 1137 -10.34 -21.71 -30.54
CA LYS A 1137 -10.99 -20.44 -30.91
C LYS A 1137 -12.31 -20.59 -31.70
N ASN A 1138 -12.81 -21.81 -31.90
CA ASN A 1138 -14.07 -22.08 -32.61
C ASN A 1138 -15.22 -22.48 -31.69
#